data_AF-A0A318CXM2-F1
#
_entry.id   AF-A0A318CXM2-F1
#
_cell.length_a   1.000
_cell.length_b   1.000
_cell.length_c   1.000
_cell.angle_alpha   90.00
_cell.angle_beta   90.00
_cell.angle_gamma   90.00
#
_symmetry.space_group_name_H-M   'P 1'
#
loop_
_entity.id
_entity.type
_entity.pdbx_description
1 polymer ?
#
loop_
_entity_poly.entity_id
_entity_poly.type
_entity_poly.pdbx_seq_one_letter_code
_entity_poly.pdbx_strand_id
1 'polypeptide(L)'
;MDGGQILGGRDMTRIKKPRAGRPGARKRFDGCRHQNTPTTAICQEDISTFRGINKRPTDTITWQKALKDIASDKYKGKIENVREVLQRFGADSPEYRKIKIQLPAVTFGGTFSPTRTKGNIVSSTGFIIPDLDHLNESTELIFNLLTQDPNVGFVFRSPSGEGIKAGIRAQNIKNDSDYKRLYFAVERYFKEVYGIEIDPACKDISRLTFVSYDPALWVNAEPQYFDIKAWEKSLPVKPQPVKTDFTHTAGKEKYARKVLESCCEEIRQSLPGNQHHTRLKAARLIGGYLQYISESEALAALEQAVIASGAKGIAPAMKTVRDGLEYGKLSPIIIPDIESAQAHSGSHTTLSMADLREYIDLCVVPGQKITVDEICRGLACYKRNERKILYKNITRLCSEGILKKDDYKHGGYRRAIGIEPYNLGGAISEDDLIFNISLPLGLHNLLDLKTDQLLQASGRYDAGKSSFLFQVMADNYQDHKITLIVSEEWSLNAIKERMDVLGIPRPHKNIKVIPMRPGYEDMIPSGPCIVLIDYIRADRNPFETDAQIQRILKNLKGGVAIFATQKHPGLDRPVGGQFAVHASHHIVLLDKWKELFTCKIYRTKKDRNLEGFYKTFKIDNQKRLYPIMENWRQGGIKWDHEPKTNDGNDGNDGKMNAVKRGGPYIYKEPLAKMQFLHFSIIKTYITY
;
A
#
# COMPACT_ATOMS: atom_id res chain seq x y z
N MET A 1 73.42 15.79 67.58
CA MET A 1 73.60 17.02 66.83
C MET A 1 73.62 16.70 65.34
N ASP A 2 72.82 17.28 64.45
CA ASP A 2 71.50 17.92 64.63
C ASP A 2 70.82 18.07 63.25
N GLY A 3 69.48 18.10 63.26
CA GLY A 3 68.67 18.91 62.35
C GLY A 3 68.47 18.48 60.88
N GLY A 4 67.26 18.74 60.38
CA GLY A 4 67.12 19.32 59.02
C GLY A 4 66.34 18.52 57.96
N GLN A 5 65.01 18.68 57.95
CA GLN A 5 64.12 18.82 56.78
C GLN A 5 64.32 18.03 55.46
N ILE A 6 63.28 17.24 55.12
CA ILE A 6 62.46 17.26 53.89
C ILE A 6 63.16 17.42 52.52
N LEU A 7 63.05 16.38 51.69
CA LEU A 7 62.70 16.29 50.24
C LEU A 7 62.73 14.78 49.90
N GLY A 8 62.05 14.17 48.93
CA GLY A 8 61.16 14.67 47.88
C GLY A 8 61.42 13.91 46.56
N GLY A 9 60.57 12.94 46.18
CA GLY A 9 60.53 12.41 44.81
C GLY A 9 60.83 10.91 44.58
N ARG A 10 60.22 10.41 43.49
CA ARG A 10 60.21 9.06 42.88
C ARG A 10 61.61 8.70 42.30
N ASP A 11 61.96 7.49 41.82
CA ASP A 11 61.15 6.44 41.16
C ASP A 11 61.93 5.11 40.99
N MET A 12 61.23 4.04 40.53
CA MET A 12 61.72 2.82 39.84
C MET A 12 62.89 1.97 40.40
N THR A 13 62.64 0.65 40.62
CA THR A 13 63.18 -0.44 39.74
C THR A 13 62.76 -1.89 40.11
N ARG A 14 62.13 -2.55 39.13
CA ARG A 14 62.42 -3.90 38.54
C ARG A 14 62.46 -5.24 39.35
N ILE A 15 61.55 -6.13 38.91
CA ILE A 15 61.77 -7.54 38.43
C ILE A 15 62.20 -8.64 39.43
N LYS A 16 61.37 -9.72 39.54
CA LYS A 16 61.78 -11.14 39.30
C LYS A 16 60.60 -12.14 39.23
N LYS A 17 60.80 -13.20 38.44
CA LYS A 17 60.00 -14.44 38.17
C LYS A 17 60.92 -15.65 38.54
N PRO A 18 60.57 -16.96 38.34
CA PRO A 18 59.37 -17.78 38.62
C PRO A 18 59.73 -19.19 39.22
N ARG A 19 58.88 -20.25 39.03
CA ARG A 19 59.01 -21.74 39.30
C ARG A 19 58.25 -22.25 40.56
N ALA A 20 57.74 -23.49 40.74
CA ALA A 20 57.43 -24.72 39.96
C ALA A 20 56.52 -25.68 40.84
N GLY A 21 55.99 -26.88 40.49
CA GLY A 21 56.12 -27.69 39.26
C GLY A 21 55.38 -29.06 39.06
N ARG A 22 54.35 -29.51 39.83
CA ARG A 22 53.60 -30.84 39.71
C ARG A 22 54.37 -32.10 40.26
N PRO A 23 53.88 -33.38 40.24
CA PRO A 23 52.62 -33.99 39.69
C PRO A 23 51.86 -35.13 40.47
N GLY A 24 50.61 -35.42 40.02
CA GLY A 24 49.87 -36.70 40.20
C GLY A 24 48.35 -36.55 40.52
N ALA A 25 47.46 -37.56 40.39
CA ALA A 25 47.37 -38.69 39.44
C ALA A 25 45.95 -39.36 39.36
N ARG A 26 45.46 -39.65 38.14
CA ARG A 26 44.38 -40.61 37.70
C ARG A 26 43.09 -40.87 38.53
N LYS A 27 41.89 -40.58 37.95
CA LYS A 27 40.94 -41.58 37.36
C LYS A 27 39.58 -41.00 36.83
N ARG A 28 39.19 -41.47 35.64
CA ARG A 28 37.84 -41.81 35.06
C ARG A 28 36.64 -40.81 35.06
N PHE A 29 35.85 -40.96 33.98
CA PHE A 29 34.50 -40.42 33.73
C PHE A 29 33.44 -41.12 34.60
N ASP A 30 32.39 -40.39 35.00
CA ASP A 30 30.99 -40.59 34.58
C ASP A 30 30.15 -39.35 34.95
N GLY A 31 29.03 -39.11 34.25
CA GLY A 31 28.33 -37.82 34.27
C GLY A 31 27.10 -37.72 35.17
N CYS A 32 26.64 -36.49 35.43
CA CYS A 32 25.25 -36.23 35.81
C CYS A 32 24.80 -34.81 35.41
N ARG A 33 23.48 -34.61 35.40
CA ARG A 33 22.74 -33.44 34.88
C ARG A 33 23.07 -32.15 35.65
N HIS A 34 23.08 -31.02 34.95
CA HIS A 34 22.82 -29.70 35.54
C HIS A 34 21.63 -29.06 34.84
N GLN A 35 20.71 -28.51 35.63
CA GLN A 35 19.56 -27.77 35.17
C GLN A 35 20.01 -26.35 34.82
N ASN A 36 19.77 -25.92 33.57
CA ASN A 36 20.00 -24.54 33.16
C ASN A 36 18.70 -23.75 33.27
N THR A 37 18.63 -22.81 34.21
CA THR A 37 17.69 -21.69 34.18
C THR A 37 18.45 -20.40 33.83
N PRO A 38 18.29 -19.85 32.61
CA PRO A 38 18.83 -18.55 32.28
C PRO A 38 17.82 -17.46 32.67
N THR A 39 18.06 -16.79 33.80
CA THR A 39 17.33 -15.56 34.16
C THR A 39 17.81 -14.43 33.24
N THR A 40 17.06 -14.14 32.18
CA THR A 40 17.40 -13.09 31.22
C THR A 40 17.25 -11.69 31.83
N ALA A 41 18.35 -11.07 32.24
CA ALA A 41 18.36 -9.65 32.55
C ALA A 41 18.11 -8.84 31.27
N ILE A 42 17.01 -8.10 31.21
CA ILE A 42 16.68 -7.22 30.09
C ILE A 42 17.69 -6.06 30.08
N CYS A 43 18.61 -6.06 29.12
CA CYS A 43 19.46 -4.90 28.84
C CYS A 43 18.57 -3.70 28.49
N GLN A 44 18.58 -2.68 29.36
CA GLN A 44 17.88 -1.43 29.10
C GLN A 44 18.70 -0.61 28.08
N GLU A 45 18.07 -0.25 26.98
CA GLU A 45 18.73 0.46 25.87
C GLU A 45 18.28 1.92 25.83
N ASP A 46 19.26 2.81 25.93
CA ASP A 46 19.03 4.25 25.94
C ASP A 46 18.87 4.85 24.54
N ILE A 47 18.16 5.97 24.50
CA ILE A 47 17.98 6.86 23.36
C ILE A 47 18.26 8.30 23.79
N SER A 48 18.84 9.11 22.91
CA SER A 48 19.10 10.52 23.21
C SER A 48 17.81 11.35 23.20
N THR A 49 17.71 12.29 24.13
CA THR A 49 16.62 13.28 24.24
C THR A 49 17.08 14.67 23.82
N PHE A 50 16.15 15.50 23.32
CA PHE A 50 16.44 16.81 22.75
C PHE A 50 15.34 17.82 23.13
N ARG A 51 15.75 19.06 23.43
CA ARG A 51 14.85 20.21 23.45
C ARG A 51 14.63 20.70 22.01
N GLY A 52 13.48 20.42 21.41
CA GLY A 52 13.19 20.80 20.02
C GLY A 52 14.14 20.14 19.01
N ILE A 53 14.39 20.84 17.91
CA ILE A 53 15.23 20.38 16.79
C ILE A 53 16.75 20.44 17.03
N ASN A 54 17.19 20.71 18.26
CA ASN A 54 18.60 20.93 18.62
C ASN A 54 19.55 19.80 18.18
N LYS A 55 20.82 20.16 17.93
CA LYS A 55 21.85 19.21 17.47
C LYS A 55 22.55 18.44 18.58
N ARG A 56 22.65 19.01 19.79
CA ARG A 56 23.25 18.36 20.97
C ARG A 56 22.14 17.66 21.76
N PRO A 57 22.34 16.40 22.20
CA PRO A 57 21.47 15.77 23.20
C PRO A 57 21.39 16.63 24.46
N THR A 58 20.28 16.52 25.16
CA THR A 58 20.07 17.13 26.49
C THR A 58 20.34 16.11 27.59
N ASP A 59 19.93 14.86 27.37
CA ASP A 59 20.04 13.74 28.31
C ASP A 59 19.80 12.41 27.54
N THR A 60 19.92 11.26 28.21
CA THR A 60 19.55 9.93 27.70
C THR A 60 18.48 9.28 28.57
N ILE A 61 17.52 8.59 27.95
CA ILE A 61 16.49 7.79 28.64
C ILE A 61 16.28 6.47 27.90
N THR A 62 15.78 5.45 28.59
CA THR A 62 15.39 4.19 27.92
C THR A 62 14.23 4.41 26.95
N TRP A 63 14.19 3.66 25.85
CA TRP A 63 13.09 3.78 24.89
C TRP A 63 11.74 3.41 25.51
N GLN A 64 11.70 2.46 26.44
CA GLN A 64 10.49 2.12 27.21
C GLN A 64 10.01 3.30 28.07
N LYS A 65 10.93 4.05 28.68
CA LYS A 65 10.58 5.24 29.46
C LYS A 65 10.02 6.35 28.55
N ALA A 66 10.54 6.51 27.34
CA ALA A 66 9.98 7.44 26.36
C ALA A 66 8.54 7.07 25.96
N LEU A 67 8.24 5.79 25.71
CA LEU A 67 6.88 5.33 25.42
C LEU A 67 5.94 5.51 26.61
N LYS A 68 6.38 5.16 27.83
CA LYS A 68 5.61 5.39 29.06
C LYS A 68 5.31 6.88 29.29
N ASP A 69 6.23 7.76 28.92
CA ASP A 69 6.03 9.20 29.00
C ASP A 69 5.01 9.70 27.96
N ILE A 70 5.01 9.16 26.73
CA ILE A 70 4.03 9.47 25.67
C ILE A 70 2.61 8.96 26.01
N ALA A 71 2.51 7.79 26.66
CA ALA A 71 1.25 7.24 27.14
C ALA A 71 0.68 7.93 28.40
N SER A 72 1.41 8.90 28.96
CA SER A 72 1.05 9.61 30.20
C SER A 72 0.77 11.10 29.96
N ASP A 73 0.10 11.74 30.93
CA ASP A 73 -0.21 13.17 30.88
C ASP A 73 1.03 14.11 30.81
N LYS A 74 2.27 13.59 30.93
CA LYS A 74 3.53 14.37 30.91
C LYS A 74 3.66 15.31 29.71
N TYR A 75 3.15 14.95 28.54
CA TYR A 75 3.19 15.79 27.33
C TYR A 75 1.84 16.35 26.90
N LYS A 76 0.74 15.96 27.56
CA LYS A 76 -0.65 16.26 27.21
C LYS A 76 -0.89 17.72 26.84
N GLY A 77 -0.71 18.64 27.78
CA GLY A 77 -0.96 20.08 27.53
C GLY A 77 -0.08 20.71 26.44
N LYS A 78 1.09 20.15 26.12
CA LYS A 78 1.90 20.60 24.97
C LYS A 78 1.32 20.11 23.64
N ILE A 79 0.78 18.90 23.63
CA ILE A 79 0.25 18.25 22.43
C ILE A 79 -1.17 18.72 22.13
N GLU A 80 -2.01 18.92 23.16
CA GLU A 80 -3.32 19.55 23.02
C GLU A 80 -3.20 20.96 22.42
N ASN A 81 -2.25 21.78 22.91
CA ASN A 81 -1.95 23.09 22.32
C ASN A 81 -1.48 22.98 20.84
N VAL A 82 -0.62 22.01 20.51
CA VAL A 82 -0.21 21.76 19.11
C VAL A 82 -1.41 21.37 18.22
N ARG A 83 -2.37 20.60 18.74
CA ARG A 83 -3.59 20.19 18.03
C ARG A 83 -4.60 21.35 17.90
N GLU A 84 -4.74 22.20 18.92
CA GLU A 84 -5.56 23.41 18.87
C GLU A 84 -5.02 24.41 17.83
N VAL A 85 -3.71 24.68 17.84
CA VAL A 85 -3.06 25.55 16.85
C VAL A 85 -3.17 24.96 15.43
N LEU A 86 -3.06 23.65 15.29
CA LEU A 86 -3.30 22.96 14.02
C LEU A 86 -4.75 23.16 13.52
N GLN A 87 -5.75 22.93 14.37
CA GLN A 87 -7.15 23.09 14.03
C GLN A 87 -7.50 24.55 13.65
N ARG A 88 -6.88 25.52 14.33
CA ARG A 88 -7.16 26.95 14.15
C ARG A 88 -6.47 27.59 12.93
N PHE A 89 -5.27 27.14 12.58
CA PHE A 89 -4.44 27.79 11.55
C PHE A 89 -4.01 26.86 10.39
N GLY A 90 -4.19 25.55 10.53
CA GLY A 90 -3.80 24.55 9.53
C GLY A 90 -2.32 24.17 9.54
N ALA A 91 -2.00 23.02 8.93
CA ALA A 91 -0.67 22.39 8.97
C ALA A 91 0.45 23.21 8.31
N ASP A 92 0.11 24.11 7.40
CA ASP A 92 1.07 24.98 6.72
C ASP A 92 1.32 26.33 7.40
N SER A 93 0.61 26.61 8.49
CA SER A 93 0.76 27.89 9.22
C SER A 93 2.16 28.04 9.86
N PRO A 94 2.74 29.26 9.84
CA PRO A 94 3.92 29.59 10.64
C PRO A 94 3.72 29.29 12.13
N GLU A 95 2.52 29.47 12.65
CA GLU A 95 2.10 29.24 14.04
C GLU A 95 2.27 27.76 14.43
N TYR A 96 1.62 26.85 13.70
CA TYR A 96 1.73 25.40 13.94
C TYR A 96 3.18 24.91 13.81
N ARG A 97 3.88 25.34 12.76
CA ARG A 97 5.29 24.97 12.56
C ARG A 97 6.17 25.46 13.71
N LYS A 98 5.97 26.69 14.20
CA LYS A 98 6.72 27.29 15.32
C LYS A 98 6.53 26.53 16.63
N ILE A 99 5.31 26.10 16.96
CA ILE A 99 5.06 25.32 18.19
C ILE A 99 5.53 23.86 18.05
N LYS A 100 5.32 23.22 16.89
CA LYS A 100 5.74 21.83 16.65
C LYS A 100 7.26 21.63 16.80
N ILE A 101 8.09 22.56 16.30
CA ILE A 101 9.56 22.47 16.43
C ILE A 101 10.09 22.69 17.86
N GLN A 102 9.25 23.20 18.78
CA GLN A 102 9.59 23.38 20.20
C GLN A 102 9.27 22.16 21.05
N LEU A 103 8.54 21.17 20.52
CA LEU A 103 8.27 19.92 21.22
C LEU A 103 9.59 19.21 21.59
N PRO A 104 9.67 18.56 22.76
CA PRO A 104 10.75 17.62 23.04
C PRO A 104 10.83 16.54 21.95
N ALA A 105 12.02 16.06 21.67
CA ALA A 105 12.24 15.00 20.69
C ALA A 105 13.22 13.95 21.21
N VAL A 106 13.19 12.77 20.60
CA VAL A 106 14.10 11.65 20.87
C VAL A 106 14.67 11.09 19.57
N THR A 107 15.75 10.32 19.65
CA THR A 107 16.27 9.51 18.53
C THR A 107 16.08 8.03 18.83
N PHE A 108 14.95 7.44 18.44
CA PHE A 108 14.67 6.02 18.74
C PHE A 108 15.75 5.06 18.23
N GLY A 109 16.46 5.39 17.14
CA GLY A 109 17.54 4.58 16.57
C GLY A 109 18.84 4.51 17.40
N GLY A 110 18.99 5.30 18.47
CA GLY A 110 20.17 5.22 19.34
C GLY A 110 20.50 6.46 20.18
N THR A 111 21.64 6.37 20.87
CA THR A 111 22.30 7.48 21.57
C THR A 111 23.37 8.13 20.68
N PHE A 112 23.55 9.44 20.82
CA PHE A 112 24.51 10.22 20.02
C PHE A 112 25.40 11.09 20.93
N SER A 113 26.64 11.34 20.53
CA SER A 113 27.54 12.28 21.24
C SER A 113 28.68 12.76 20.33
N PRO A 114 29.07 14.05 20.35
CA PRO A 114 28.46 15.17 21.09
C PRO A 114 27.20 15.74 20.40
N THR A 115 26.87 15.29 19.20
CA THR A 115 25.73 15.78 18.38
C THR A 115 25.07 14.65 17.62
N ARG A 116 23.78 14.79 17.27
CA ARG A 116 23.02 13.86 16.40
C ARG A 116 23.40 13.93 14.91
N THR A 117 24.69 13.96 14.61
CA THR A 117 25.22 13.72 13.27
C THR A 117 25.41 12.22 13.07
N LYS A 118 25.22 11.74 11.84
CA LYS A 118 25.14 10.29 11.52
C LYS A 118 26.36 9.48 11.98
N GLY A 119 27.56 10.07 11.92
CA GLY A 119 28.81 9.46 12.38
C GLY A 119 29.08 9.56 13.89
N ASN A 120 28.23 10.27 14.65
CA ASN A 120 28.36 10.47 16.10
C ASN A 120 27.40 9.56 16.89
N ILE A 121 26.99 8.44 16.31
CA ILE A 121 26.24 7.42 17.05
C ILE A 121 27.16 6.72 18.05
N VAL A 122 26.69 6.55 19.28
CA VAL A 122 27.41 5.90 20.38
C VAL A 122 26.90 4.48 20.60
N SER A 123 25.58 4.31 20.60
CA SER A 123 24.90 3.02 20.65
C SER A 123 23.67 3.05 19.76
N SER A 124 23.33 1.92 19.12
CA SER A 124 22.10 1.77 18.35
C SER A 124 21.18 0.75 18.98
N THR A 125 19.89 1.06 19.02
CA THR A 125 18.82 0.16 19.45
C THR A 125 18.36 -0.79 18.33
N GLY A 126 18.69 -0.46 17.07
CA GLY A 126 18.12 -1.10 15.89
C GLY A 126 16.67 -0.71 15.56
N PHE A 127 16.08 0.28 16.25
CA PHE A 127 14.75 0.80 15.91
C PHE A 127 14.78 1.81 14.75
N ILE A 128 13.83 1.68 13.83
CA ILE A 128 13.42 2.67 12.84
C ILE A 128 11.99 3.13 13.14
N ILE A 129 11.73 4.43 12.95
CA ILE A 129 10.39 5.01 13.04
C ILE A 129 9.94 5.43 11.63
N PRO A 130 9.23 4.57 10.87
CA PRO A 130 8.44 5.06 9.75
C PRO A 130 7.42 6.10 10.25
N ASP A 131 7.49 7.31 9.68
CA ASP A 131 6.53 8.38 9.94
C ASP A 131 5.41 8.27 8.89
N LEU A 132 4.19 8.02 9.36
CA LEU A 132 3.00 7.80 8.54
C LEU A 132 2.10 9.03 8.65
N ASP A 133 2.45 10.08 7.92
CA ASP A 133 1.65 11.30 7.80
C ASP A 133 0.61 11.17 6.66
N HIS A 134 -0.34 12.11 6.58
CA HIS A 134 -1.39 12.18 5.53
C HIS A 134 -2.36 10.98 5.47
N LEU A 135 -2.58 10.28 6.58
CA LEU A 135 -3.49 9.13 6.66
C LEU A 135 -4.98 9.52 6.62
N ASN A 136 -5.31 10.80 6.79
CA ASN A 136 -6.68 11.33 6.78
C ASN A 136 -7.60 10.52 7.72
N GLU A 137 -8.81 10.20 7.28
CA GLU A 137 -9.81 9.39 8.00
C GLU A 137 -9.35 7.94 8.30
N SER A 138 -8.27 7.46 7.68
CA SER A 138 -7.75 6.09 7.87
C SER A 138 -6.84 5.92 9.09
N THR A 139 -6.52 6.99 9.82
CA THR A 139 -5.56 6.98 10.95
C THR A 139 -5.84 5.87 11.98
N GLU A 140 -7.09 5.72 12.43
CA GLU A 140 -7.50 4.70 13.40
C GLU A 140 -7.48 3.27 12.83
N LEU A 141 -7.75 3.12 11.53
CA LEU A 141 -7.68 1.81 10.87
C LEU A 141 -6.22 1.37 10.72
N ILE A 142 -5.33 2.27 10.30
CA ILE A 142 -3.89 1.99 10.20
C ILE A 142 -3.28 1.72 11.57
N PHE A 143 -3.70 2.44 12.62
CA PHE A 143 -3.33 2.13 14.01
C PHE A 143 -3.65 0.66 14.33
N ASN A 144 -4.90 0.25 14.15
CA ASN A 144 -5.38 -1.09 14.48
C ASN A 144 -4.83 -2.21 13.58
N LEU A 145 -4.36 -1.91 12.37
CA LEU A 145 -3.64 -2.87 11.53
C LEU A 145 -2.19 -3.08 12.03
N LEU A 146 -1.51 -2.01 12.43
CA LEU A 146 -0.11 -2.07 12.88
C LEU A 146 0.03 -2.70 14.27
N THR A 147 -1.00 -2.65 15.13
CA THR A 147 -1.02 -3.43 16.39
C THR A 147 -1.15 -4.94 16.17
N GLN A 148 -1.38 -5.39 14.94
CA GLN A 148 -1.47 -6.81 14.57
C GLN A 148 -0.27 -7.29 13.74
N ASP A 149 0.71 -6.43 13.47
CA ASP A 149 1.93 -6.77 12.75
C ASP A 149 3.02 -7.27 13.71
N PRO A 150 3.50 -8.52 13.60
CA PRO A 150 4.57 -9.02 14.45
C PRO A 150 5.88 -8.23 14.32
N ASN A 151 6.13 -7.51 13.21
CA ASN A 151 7.32 -6.69 13.01
C ASN A 151 7.27 -5.35 13.76
N VAL A 152 6.08 -4.94 14.23
CA VAL A 152 5.85 -3.67 14.93
C VAL A 152 5.98 -3.88 16.44
N GLY A 153 6.88 -3.11 17.05
CA GLY A 153 7.13 -3.10 18.49
C GLY A 153 6.31 -2.09 19.27
N PHE A 154 5.85 -1.01 18.64
CA PHE A 154 4.92 -0.05 19.25
C PHE A 154 4.24 0.82 18.19
N VAL A 155 3.09 1.38 18.54
CA VAL A 155 2.30 2.29 17.69
C VAL A 155 1.73 3.42 18.54
N PHE A 156 1.89 4.66 18.10
CA PHE A 156 1.23 5.83 18.70
C PHE A 156 0.89 6.91 17.68
N ARG A 157 -0.14 7.70 17.97
CA ARG A 157 -0.56 8.86 17.17
C ARG A 157 0.49 9.96 17.24
N SER A 158 0.79 10.57 16.10
CA SER A 158 1.75 11.67 15.97
C SER A 158 1.27 12.92 16.72
N PRO A 159 2.11 13.97 16.87
CA PRO A 159 1.71 15.19 17.57
C PRO A 159 0.45 15.87 17.01
N SER A 160 0.15 15.76 15.70
CA SER A 160 -1.10 16.28 15.13
C SER A 160 -2.32 15.43 15.48
N GLY A 161 -2.14 14.13 15.76
CA GLY A 161 -3.23 13.16 15.85
C GLY A 161 -3.69 12.59 14.50
N GLU A 162 -3.23 13.15 13.38
CA GLU A 162 -3.64 12.80 11.99
C GLU A 162 -2.69 11.82 11.29
N GLY A 163 -1.66 11.35 12.00
CA GLY A 163 -0.63 10.45 11.48
C GLY A 163 -0.19 9.47 12.55
N ILE A 164 0.46 8.38 12.14
CA ILE A 164 0.90 7.30 13.02
C ILE A 164 2.43 7.21 13.04
N LYS A 165 2.98 6.93 14.22
CA LYS A 165 4.39 6.57 14.43
C LYS A 165 4.44 5.12 14.90
N ALA A 166 5.00 4.26 14.06
CA ALA A 166 5.28 2.87 14.41
C ALA A 166 6.77 2.69 14.71
N GLY A 167 7.10 1.79 15.64
CA GLY A 167 8.48 1.38 15.91
C GLY A 167 8.75 -0.01 15.38
N ILE A 168 9.68 -0.14 14.43
CA ILE A 168 10.12 -1.43 13.88
C ILE A 168 11.57 -1.66 14.24
N ARG A 169 11.93 -2.89 14.61
CA ARG A 169 13.25 -3.22 15.14
C ARG A 169 13.95 -4.26 14.29
N ALA A 170 15.23 -4.06 13.98
CA ALA A 170 16.07 -5.05 13.31
C ALA A 170 17.40 -5.30 14.03
N GLN A 171 17.97 -6.48 13.81
CA GLN A 171 19.29 -6.84 14.35
C GLN A 171 20.43 -6.28 13.50
N ASN A 172 21.62 -6.20 14.09
CA ASN A 172 22.88 -5.85 13.42
C ASN A 172 22.95 -4.44 12.79
N ILE A 173 22.11 -3.50 13.24
CA ILE A 173 22.24 -2.08 12.90
C ILE A 173 23.36 -1.46 13.75
N LYS A 174 24.47 -1.07 13.12
CA LYS A 174 25.63 -0.48 13.83
C LYS A 174 25.90 0.97 13.46
N ASN A 175 25.44 1.40 12.29
CA ASN A 175 25.73 2.70 11.70
C ASN A 175 24.64 3.11 10.70
N ASP A 176 24.76 4.32 10.16
CA ASP A 176 23.83 4.91 9.19
C ASP A 176 23.70 4.15 7.86
N SER A 177 24.71 3.37 7.46
CA SER A 177 24.63 2.51 6.26
C SER A 177 23.72 1.30 6.50
N ASP A 178 23.88 0.62 7.64
CA ASP A 178 22.99 -0.49 8.03
C ASP A 178 21.55 0.00 8.23
N TYR A 179 21.39 1.18 8.84
CA TYR A 179 20.08 1.81 9.02
C TYR A 179 19.41 2.18 7.69
N LYS A 180 20.17 2.60 6.67
CA LYS A 180 19.58 2.84 5.33
C LYS A 180 19.11 1.56 4.64
N ARG A 181 19.83 0.45 4.83
CA ARG A 181 19.39 -0.86 4.34
C ARG A 181 18.07 -1.27 5.01
N LEU A 182 17.97 -1.07 6.32
CA LEU A 182 16.70 -1.19 7.05
C LEU A 182 15.62 -0.24 6.52
N TYR A 183 15.93 1.05 6.31
CA TYR A 183 14.97 2.02 5.79
C TYR A 183 14.37 1.59 4.45
N PHE A 184 15.19 1.24 3.44
CA PHE A 184 14.66 0.85 2.13
C PHE A 184 13.88 -0.46 2.18
N ALA A 185 14.28 -1.39 3.05
CA ALA A 185 13.54 -2.62 3.29
C ALA A 185 12.18 -2.36 3.96
N VAL A 186 12.09 -1.41 4.90
CA VAL A 186 10.84 -0.98 5.55
C VAL A 186 9.97 -0.12 4.63
N GLU A 187 10.55 0.79 3.85
CA GLU A 187 9.84 1.58 2.82
C GLU A 187 9.12 0.65 1.83
N ARG A 188 9.85 -0.36 1.34
CA ARG A 188 9.29 -1.41 0.49
C ARG A 188 8.21 -2.21 1.20
N TYR A 189 8.43 -2.62 2.45
CA TYR A 189 7.46 -3.36 3.25
C TYR A 189 6.14 -2.59 3.41
N PHE A 190 6.19 -1.32 3.79
CA PHE A 190 4.99 -0.49 3.93
C PHE A 190 4.26 -0.28 2.60
N LYS A 191 5.01 -0.14 1.51
CA LYS A 191 4.43 0.00 0.18
C LYS A 191 3.77 -1.28 -0.32
N GLU A 192 4.42 -2.44 -0.21
CA GLU A 192 3.92 -3.73 -0.72
C GLU A 192 2.87 -4.40 0.20
N VAL A 193 2.90 -4.15 1.52
CA VAL A 193 1.98 -4.79 2.50
C VAL A 193 0.83 -3.87 2.92
N TYR A 194 1.07 -2.57 3.09
CA TYR A 194 0.04 -1.61 3.52
C TYR A 194 -0.41 -0.64 2.43
N GLY A 195 0.32 -0.55 1.30
CA GLY A 195 0.07 0.48 0.28
C GLY A 195 0.44 1.90 0.73
N ILE A 196 1.28 2.04 1.76
CA ILE A 196 1.64 3.33 2.38
C ILE A 196 3.07 3.71 2.00
N GLU A 197 3.26 4.94 1.54
CA GLU A 197 4.60 5.53 1.38
C GLU A 197 5.02 6.23 2.68
N ILE A 198 6.23 5.95 3.17
CA ILE A 198 6.77 6.52 4.42
C ILE A 198 7.62 7.76 4.13
N ASP A 199 7.74 8.70 5.08
CA ASP A 199 8.53 9.94 4.86
C ASP A 199 9.99 9.66 4.42
N PRO A 200 10.41 10.08 3.19
CA PRO A 200 11.77 9.95 2.67
C PRO A 200 12.86 10.60 3.51
N ALA A 201 12.49 11.48 4.44
CA ALA A 201 13.42 12.12 5.38
C ALA A 201 13.65 11.29 6.66
N CYS A 202 13.04 10.11 6.81
CA CYS A 202 13.27 9.18 7.94
C CYS A 202 14.43 8.19 7.72
N LYS A 203 15.09 8.23 6.55
CA LYS A 203 16.19 7.33 6.14
C LYS A 203 17.54 7.47 6.84
N ASP A 204 17.66 8.40 7.79
CA ASP A 204 18.91 8.69 8.48
C ASP A 204 18.83 8.22 9.95
N ILE A 205 19.85 7.53 10.46
CA ILE A 205 19.83 6.93 11.81
C ILE A 205 19.65 7.99 12.93
N SER A 206 20.03 9.23 12.65
CA SER A 206 19.92 10.39 13.54
C SER A 206 18.60 11.16 13.39
N ARG A 207 17.55 10.54 12.86
CA ARG A 207 16.23 11.16 12.69
C ARG A 207 15.62 11.46 14.07
N LEU A 208 15.17 12.71 14.25
CA LEU A 208 14.40 13.10 15.42
C LEU A 208 12.95 12.63 15.27
N THR A 209 12.41 12.12 16.36
CA THR A 209 10.99 11.86 16.56
C THR A 209 10.50 12.80 17.66
N PHE A 210 9.62 13.75 17.33
CA PHE A 210 8.95 14.56 18.35
C PHE A 210 8.10 13.66 19.25
N VAL A 211 8.11 13.92 20.56
CA VAL A 211 7.22 13.24 21.51
C VAL A 211 5.77 13.59 21.21
N SER A 212 4.86 12.70 21.58
CA SER A 212 3.41 12.88 21.44
C SER A 212 2.71 12.68 22.80
N TYR A 213 1.38 12.70 22.78
CA TYR A 213 0.52 12.26 23.85
C TYR A 213 -0.56 11.36 23.24
N ASP A 214 -0.57 10.10 23.67
CA ASP A 214 -1.49 9.08 23.21
C ASP A 214 -1.73 8.03 24.31
N PRO A 215 -2.79 8.16 25.13
CA PRO A 215 -3.16 7.17 26.14
C PRO A 215 -3.49 5.78 25.59
N ALA A 216 -3.80 5.68 24.29
CA ALA A 216 -4.07 4.42 23.61
C ALA A 216 -2.82 3.86 22.90
N LEU A 217 -1.63 4.42 23.15
CA LEU A 217 -0.35 3.89 22.67
C LEU A 217 -0.25 2.40 22.94
N TRP A 218 0.07 1.63 21.91
CA TRP A 218 0.22 0.18 21.98
C TRP A 218 1.70 -0.22 21.91
N VAL A 219 2.07 -1.24 22.67
CA VAL A 219 3.42 -1.82 22.69
C VAL A 219 3.30 -3.34 22.57
N ASN A 220 4.07 -3.92 21.67
CA ASN A 220 4.25 -5.36 21.58
C ASN A 220 5.24 -5.81 22.67
N ALA A 221 4.87 -6.81 23.47
CA ALA A 221 5.76 -7.38 24.48
C ALA A 221 6.92 -8.17 23.83
N GLU A 222 6.66 -8.83 22.69
CA GLU A 222 7.63 -9.70 21.98
C GLU A 222 7.69 -9.34 20.47
N PRO A 223 8.22 -8.16 20.10
CA PRO A 223 8.35 -7.79 18.69
C PRO A 223 9.32 -8.70 17.94
N GLN A 224 8.89 -9.18 16.78
CA GLN A 224 9.77 -9.89 15.86
C GLN A 224 10.78 -8.92 15.27
N TYR A 225 12.06 -9.33 15.24
CA TYR A 225 13.07 -8.60 14.50
C TYR A 225 12.79 -8.66 13.00
N PHE A 226 12.67 -7.49 12.38
CA PHE A 226 12.40 -7.32 10.97
C PHE A 226 13.52 -7.93 10.10
N ASP A 227 13.16 -8.85 9.21
CA ASP A 227 14.11 -9.52 8.32
C ASP A 227 14.48 -8.63 7.13
N ILE A 228 15.52 -7.82 7.32
CA ILE A 228 16.08 -6.97 6.27
C ILE A 228 16.36 -7.78 4.99
N LYS A 229 16.89 -9.01 5.09
CA LYS A 229 17.30 -9.81 3.91
C LYS A 229 16.13 -10.31 3.08
N ALA A 230 14.97 -10.54 3.69
CA ALA A 230 13.76 -10.92 2.97
C ALA A 230 13.26 -9.79 2.05
N TRP A 231 13.44 -8.54 2.47
CA TRP A 231 12.97 -7.34 1.76
C TRP A 231 14.08 -6.65 0.93
N GLU A 232 15.36 -6.92 1.25
CA GLU A 232 16.56 -6.41 0.59
C GLU A 232 17.00 -7.29 -0.61
N LYS A 233 16.38 -7.08 -1.78
CA LYS A 233 16.89 -7.50 -3.10
C LYS A 233 15.98 -7.00 -4.23
N SER A 234 16.49 -6.58 -5.39
CA SER A 234 17.68 -5.74 -5.62
C SER A 234 17.18 -4.38 -6.11
N LEU A 235 18.04 -3.36 -6.20
CA LEU A 235 17.69 -2.15 -6.98
C LEU A 235 17.10 -2.58 -8.33
N PRO A 236 15.99 -1.96 -8.80
CA PRO A 236 15.50 -2.22 -10.14
C PRO A 236 16.65 -1.97 -11.10
N VAL A 237 16.92 -2.94 -11.99
CA VAL A 237 17.89 -2.77 -13.07
C VAL A 237 17.51 -1.49 -13.78
N LYS A 238 18.43 -0.51 -13.81
CA LYS A 238 18.22 0.75 -14.53
C LYS A 238 17.64 0.39 -15.90
N PRO A 239 16.44 0.86 -16.27
CA PRO A 239 15.97 0.71 -17.64
C PRO A 239 17.07 1.30 -18.52
N GLN A 240 17.71 0.46 -19.33
CA GLN A 240 18.63 0.98 -20.32
C GLN A 240 17.79 1.87 -21.25
N PRO A 241 18.27 3.08 -21.61
CA PRO A 241 17.51 3.94 -22.49
C PRO A 241 17.28 3.18 -23.79
N VAL A 242 16.01 2.81 -24.03
CA VAL A 242 15.61 2.22 -25.30
C VAL A 242 15.79 3.34 -26.33
N LYS A 243 16.80 3.21 -27.18
CA LYS A 243 16.93 4.07 -28.35
C LYS A 243 15.80 3.75 -29.31
N THR A 244 14.67 4.41 -29.15
CA THR A 244 13.62 4.45 -30.16
C THR A 244 13.87 5.64 -31.06
N ASP A 245 14.26 5.38 -32.31
CA ASP A 245 14.35 6.40 -33.35
C ASP A 245 12.92 6.87 -33.70
N PHE A 246 12.41 7.86 -32.96
CA PHE A 246 11.23 8.62 -33.34
C PHE A 246 11.65 9.89 -34.06
N THR A 247 11.09 10.10 -35.23
CA THR A 247 11.40 11.24 -36.11
C THR A 247 11.16 12.58 -35.41
N HIS A 248 12.20 13.42 -35.37
CA HIS A 248 12.09 14.80 -34.89
C HIS A 248 11.18 15.60 -35.84
N THR A 249 9.97 15.94 -35.41
CA THR A 249 9.16 16.98 -36.06
C THR A 249 9.40 18.32 -35.39
N ALA A 250 9.70 19.36 -36.19
CA ALA A 250 10.07 20.69 -35.69
C ALA A 250 9.01 21.34 -34.76
N GLY A 251 7.74 20.93 -34.89
CA GLY A 251 6.66 21.34 -33.99
C GLY A 251 6.82 20.84 -32.55
N LYS A 252 7.31 19.61 -32.34
CA LYS A 252 7.51 19.02 -31.00
C LYS A 252 8.68 19.67 -30.27
N GLU A 253 9.79 19.90 -30.98
CA GLU A 253 10.94 20.67 -30.48
C GLU A 253 10.53 22.10 -30.09
N LYS A 254 9.76 22.78 -30.94
CA LYS A 254 9.23 24.14 -30.66
C LYS A 254 8.32 24.16 -29.44
N TYR A 255 7.48 23.14 -29.23
CA TYR A 255 6.65 23.02 -28.03
C TYR A 255 7.50 22.79 -26.77
N ALA A 256 8.45 21.85 -26.81
CA ALA A 256 9.35 21.57 -25.70
C ALA A 256 10.19 22.80 -25.30
N ARG A 257 10.70 23.58 -26.27
CA ARG A 257 11.35 24.88 -26.03
C ARG A 257 10.43 25.89 -25.34
N LYS A 258 9.16 25.97 -25.73
CA LYS A 258 8.19 26.86 -25.07
C LYS A 258 7.91 26.45 -23.61
N VAL A 259 7.89 25.14 -23.32
CA VAL A 259 7.79 24.64 -21.93
C VAL A 259 9.06 24.96 -21.13
N LEU A 260 10.25 24.83 -21.73
CA LEU A 260 11.53 25.24 -21.14
C LEU A 260 11.54 26.73 -20.80
N GLU A 261 11.12 27.60 -21.72
CA GLU A 261 11.03 29.05 -21.50
C GLU A 261 10.06 29.39 -20.35
N SER A 262 8.88 28.76 -20.33
CA SER A 262 7.91 28.91 -19.23
C SER A 262 8.49 28.47 -17.87
N CYS A 263 9.25 27.37 -17.84
CA CYS A 263 9.90 26.88 -16.63
C CYS A 263 11.01 27.81 -16.14
N CYS A 264 11.79 28.37 -17.07
CA CYS A 264 12.80 29.38 -16.77
C CYS A 264 12.18 30.65 -16.17
N GLU A 265 11.03 31.09 -16.71
CA GLU A 265 10.33 32.27 -16.18
C GLU A 265 9.73 32.01 -14.78
N GLU A 266 9.13 30.84 -14.53
CA GLU A 266 8.70 30.44 -13.17
C GLU A 266 9.88 30.47 -12.17
N ILE A 267 11.07 30.02 -12.58
CA ILE A 267 12.28 30.08 -11.73
C ILE A 267 12.70 31.54 -11.47
N ARG A 268 12.82 32.38 -12.52
CA ARG A 268 13.22 33.79 -12.39
C ARG A 268 12.31 34.57 -11.44
N GLN A 269 11.00 34.38 -11.55
CA GLN A 269 9.99 35.05 -10.73
C GLN A 269 9.80 34.42 -9.34
N SER A 270 10.52 33.35 -8.99
CA SER A 270 10.27 32.59 -7.77
C SER A 270 10.66 33.37 -6.49
N LEU A 271 9.66 33.57 -5.62
CA LEU A 271 9.83 34.29 -4.36
C LEU A 271 10.75 33.55 -3.36
N PRO A 272 11.52 34.29 -2.51
CA PRO A 272 12.31 33.70 -1.44
C PRO A 272 11.50 32.75 -0.56
N GLY A 273 12.05 31.56 -0.29
CA GLY A 273 11.37 30.48 0.45
C GLY A 273 10.81 29.37 -0.43
N ASN A 274 10.25 29.69 -1.62
CA ASN A 274 9.69 28.67 -2.53
C ASN A 274 10.69 28.19 -3.60
N GLN A 275 11.76 28.95 -3.85
CA GLN A 275 12.65 28.75 -5.00
C GLN A 275 13.24 27.33 -5.17
N HIS A 276 13.49 26.58 -4.09
CA HIS A 276 13.97 25.19 -4.20
C HIS A 276 12.91 24.27 -4.80
N HIS A 277 11.66 24.40 -4.36
CA HIS A 277 10.53 23.63 -4.88
C HIS A 277 10.26 24.00 -6.35
N THR A 278 10.23 25.29 -6.70
CA THR A 278 10.06 25.76 -8.08
C THR A 278 11.14 25.21 -9.00
N ARG A 279 12.42 25.30 -8.63
CA ARG A 279 13.55 24.74 -9.41
C ARG A 279 13.44 23.23 -9.59
N LEU A 280 13.12 22.48 -8.53
CA LEU A 280 13.02 21.02 -8.60
C LEU A 280 11.83 20.57 -9.47
N LYS A 281 10.68 21.24 -9.36
CA LYS A 281 9.49 21.00 -10.19
C LYS A 281 9.78 21.28 -11.67
N ALA A 282 10.35 22.44 -11.97
CA ALA A 282 10.75 22.84 -13.33
C ALA A 282 11.75 21.86 -13.94
N ALA A 283 12.84 21.54 -13.24
CA ALA A 283 13.87 20.63 -13.72
C ALA A 283 13.34 19.21 -13.98
N ARG A 284 12.47 18.69 -13.11
CA ARG A 284 11.79 17.39 -13.32
C ARG A 284 10.89 17.39 -14.56
N LEU A 285 10.11 18.46 -14.75
CA LEU A 285 9.24 18.58 -15.92
C LEU A 285 10.06 18.59 -17.21
N ILE A 286 11.13 19.40 -17.27
CA ILE A 286 12.02 19.49 -18.42
C ILE A 286 12.79 18.19 -18.66
N GLY A 287 13.17 17.46 -17.62
CA GLY A 287 13.80 16.14 -17.75
C GLY A 287 12.95 15.15 -18.56
N GLY A 288 11.62 15.22 -18.46
CA GLY A 288 10.70 14.43 -19.27
C GLY A 288 10.62 14.86 -20.75
N TYR A 289 11.00 16.08 -21.09
CA TYR A 289 11.03 16.60 -22.47
C TYR A 289 12.38 16.40 -23.18
N LEU A 290 13.40 15.82 -22.53
CA LEU A 290 14.75 15.66 -23.11
C LEU A 290 14.85 14.72 -24.32
N GLN A 291 13.76 14.08 -24.73
CA GLN A 291 13.64 13.40 -26.02
C GLN A 291 13.36 14.35 -27.20
N TYR A 292 13.04 15.63 -26.94
CA TYR A 292 12.72 16.65 -27.97
C TYR A 292 13.60 17.90 -27.91
N ILE A 293 14.37 18.10 -26.84
CA ILE A 293 15.32 19.21 -26.65
C ILE A 293 16.62 18.67 -26.04
N SER A 294 17.76 19.27 -26.39
CA SER A 294 19.05 18.77 -25.91
C SER A 294 19.24 19.02 -24.41
N GLU A 295 19.87 18.07 -23.71
CA GLU A 295 20.14 18.20 -22.27
C GLU A 295 21.05 19.39 -21.95
N SER A 296 22.03 19.69 -22.81
CA SER A 296 22.91 20.84 -22.68
C SER A 296 22.16 22.16 -22.79
N GLU A 297 21.22 22.29 -23.73
CA GLU A 297 20.34 23.46 -23.88
C GLU A 297 19.43 23.63 -22.66
N ALA A 298 18.75 22.55 -22.25
CA ALA A 298 17.86 22.53 -21.08
C ALA A 298 18.59 22.90 -19.79
N LEU A 299 19.77 22.31 -19.55
CA LEU A 299 20.58 22.58 -18.36
C LEU A 299 21.08 24.03 -18.36
N ALA A 300 21.65 24.52 -19.47
CA ALA A 300 22.15 25.89 -19.57
C ALA A 300 21.03 26.93 -19.33
N ALA A 301 19.85 26.73 -19.94
CA ALA A 301 18.71 27.63 -19.75
C ALA A 301 18.22 27.67 -18.30
N LEU A 302 18.08 26.49 -17.66
CA LEU A 302 17.65 26.39 -16.26
C LEU A 302 18.71 26.97 -15.31
N GLU A 303 20.01 26.68 -15.51
CA GLU A 303 21.09 27.25 -14.70
C GLU A 303 21.13 28.79 -14.80
N GLN A 304 20.96 29.36 -16.00
CA GLN A 304 20.83 30.81 -16.18
C GLN A 304 19.59 31.38 -15.45
N ALA A 305 18.45 30.68 -15.48
CA ALA A 305 17.27 31.09 -14.73
C ALA A 305 17.50 31.07 -13.20
N VAL A 306 18.28 30.12 -12.68
CA VAL A 306 18.68 30.07 -11.25
C VAL A 306 19.58 31.24 -10.84
N ILE A 307 20.49 31.66 -11.72
CA ILE A 307 21.34 32.84 -11.49
C ILE A 307 20.45 34.09 -11.46
N ALA A 308 19.58 34.25 -12.47
CA ALA A 308 18.66 35.37 -12.58
C ALA A 308 17.62 35.44 -11.44
N SER A 309 17.25 34.33 -10.81
CA SER A 309 16.33 34.31 -9.66
C SER A 309 16.94 34.78 -8.33
N GLY A 310 18.19 35.25 -8.30
CA GLY A 310 18.89 35.67 -7.08
C GLY A 310 19.04 34.56 -6.04
N ALA A 311 19.21 33.31 -6.47
CA ALA A 311 19.18 32.15 -5.58
C ALA A 311 20.28 32.18 -4.50
N LYS A 312 19.89 32.10 -3.22
CA LYS A 312 20.84 31.96 -2.10
C LYS A 312 21.53 30.60 -2.15
N GLY A 313 22.82 30.61 -2.48
CA GLY A 313 23.65 29.41 -2.61
C GLY A 313 23.52 28.76 -3.99
N ILE A 314 24.32 29.25 -4.95
CA ILE A 314 24.28 28.81 -6.35
C ILE A 314 24.60 27.31 -6.49
N ALA A 315 25.66 26.79 -5.88
CA ALA A 315 26.05 25.38 -6.05
C ALA A 315 24.97 24.36 -5.61
N PRO A 316 24.31 24.51 -4.43
CA PRO A 316 23.13 23.70 -4.08
C PRO A 316 21.93 23.86 -5.04
N ALA A 317 21.73 25.07 -5.59
CA ALA A 317 20.66 25.34 -6.53
C ALA A 317 20.91 24.68 -7.90
N MET A 318 22.14 24.74 -8.43
CA MET A 318 22.54 24.02 -9.65
C MET A 318 22.45 22.50 -9.45
N LYS A 319 22.84 21.98 -8.28
CA LYS A 319 22.63 20.57 -7.95
C LYS A 319 21.14 20.20 -7.97
N THR A 320 20.26 21.04 -7.42
CA THR A 320 18.80 20.82 -7.48
C THR A 320 18.29 20.70 -8.92
N VAL A 321 18.83 21.50 -9.85
CA VAL A 321 18.48 21.43 -11.28
C VAL A 321 18.97 20.13 -11.91
N ARG A 322 20.22 19.72 -11.65
CA ARG A 322 20.80 18.49 -12.22
C ARG A 322 20.10 17.23 -11.69
N ASP A 323 19.94 17.12 -10.37
CA ASP A 323 19.21 16.03 -9.72
C ASP A 323 17.74 15.98 -10.22
N GLY A 324 17.13 17.15 -10.49
CA GLY A 324 15.77 17.26 -11.03
C GLY A 324 15.66 16.80 -12.48
N LEU A 325 16.56 17.22 -13.37
CA LEU A 325 16.63 16.78 -14.77
C LEU A 325 16.87 15.27 -14.87
N GLU A 326 17.83 14.74 -14.11
CA GLU A 326 18.13 13.30 -14.09
C GLU A 326 16.93 12.48 -13.61
N TYR A 327 16.20 12.95 -12.59
CA TYR A 327 14.95 12.34 -12.16
C TYR A 327 13.86 12.40 -13.25
N GLY A 328 13.73 13.53 -13.95
CA GLY A 328 12.73 13.71 -15.01
C GLY A 328 12.95 12.80 -16.22
N LYS A 329 14.21 12.47 -16.57
CA LYS A 329 14.53 11.51 -17.65
C LYS A 329 13.92 10.13 -17.43
N LEU A 330 13.67 9.75 -16.18
CA LEU A 330 13.07 8.45 -15.82
C LEU A 330 11.56 8.39 -16.15
N SER A 331 10.95 9.53 -16.52
CA SER A 331 9.54 9.67 -16.87
C SER A 331 9.36 10.53 -18.13
N PRO A 332 9.70 10.01 -19.33
CA PRO A 332 9.59 10.77 -20.59
C PRO A 332 8.13 11.16 -20.91
N ILE A 333 7.95 12.38 -21.41
CA ILE A 333 6.65 13.00 -21.72
C ILE A 333 6.46 13.00 -23.23
N ILE A 334 5.51 12.20 -23.73
CA ILE A 334 5.17 12.11 -25.15
C ILE A 334 4.36 13.34 -25.57
N ILE A 335 4.81 14.06 -26.62
CA ILE A 335 4.00 15.09 -27.28
C ILE A 335 3.19 14.44 -28.40
N PRO A 336 1.85 14.50 -28.39
CA PRO A 336 1.01 13.95 -29.45
C PRO A 336 1.19 14.74 -30.77
N ASP A 337 1.02 14.06 -31.90
CA ASP A 337 1.05 14.70 -33.23
C ASP A 337 -0.27 15.45 -33.50
N ILE A 338 -0.17 16.77 -33.71
CA ILE A 338 -1.32 17.68 -33.88
C ILE A 338 -1.51 18.07 -35.37
N GLU A 339 -0.76 17.47 -36.30
CA GLU A 339 -0.79 17.83 -37.73
C GLU A 339 -2.13 17.51 -38.43
N SER A 340 -3.00 16.69 -37.84
CA SER A 340 -4.37 16.45 -38.35
C SER A 340 -5.41 17.51 -37.92
N ALA A 341 -5.06 18.48 -37.06
CA ALA A 341 -6.01 19.46 -36.51
C ALA A 341 -5.92 20.88 -37.13
N GLN A 342 -4.91 21.16 -37.97
CA GLN A 342 -4.66 22.52 -38.49
C GLN A 342 -5.34 22.84 -39.83
N ALA A 343 -6.16 21.94 -40.38
CA ALA A 343 -6.84 22.15 -41.67
C ALA A 343 -8.05 23.12 -41.63
N HIS A 344 -8.46 23.62 -40.45
CA HIS A 344 -9.70 24.40 -40.29
C HIS A 344 -9.55 25.76 -39.56
N SER A 345 -8.34 26.30 -39.37
CA SER A 345 -8.17 27.68 -38.88
C SER A 345 -8.34 28.71 -40.00
N GLY A 346 -9.55 28.76 -40.57
CA GLY A 346 -9.90 29.51 -41.78
C GLY A 346 -11.01 30.56 -41.61
N SER A 347 -11.33 31.02 -40.40
CA SER A 347 -12.01 32.31 -40.20
C SER A 347 -11.83 32.86 -38.77
N HIS A 348 -11.87 34.18 -38.63
CA HIS A 348 -11.95 34.83 -37.32
C HIS A 348 -13.41 34.84 -36.84
N THR A 349 -13.84 33.79 -36.12
CA THR A 349 -15.10 33.77 -35.38
C THR A 349 -14.87 34.10 -33.90
N THR A 350 -15.65 35.02 -33.36
CA THR A 350 -15.70 35.31 -31.92
C THR A 350 -16.39 34.19 -31.16
N LEU A 351 -15.82 33.74 -30.03
CA LEU A 351 -16.39 32.71 -29.16
C LEU A 351 -17.89 32.90 -28.94
N SER A 352 -18.66 31.89 -29.34
CA SER A 352 -20.12 31.85 -29.27
C SER A 352 -20.63 31.10 -28.03
N MET A 353 -21.95 31.14 -27.80
CA MET A 353 -22.61 30.27 -26.82
C MET A 353 -22.64 28.79 -27.27
N ALA A 354 -22.60 28.53 -28.58
CA ALA A 354 -22.66 27.18 -29.13
C ALA A 354 -21.33 26.45 -28.87
N ASP A 355 -20.21 27.08 -29.21
CA ASP A 355 -18.85 26.54 -28.99
C ASP A 355 -18.62 26.19 -27.51
N LEU A 356 -19.11 27.04 -26.60
CA LEU A 356 -19.06 26.73 -25.16
C LEU A 356 -19.94 25.53 -24.80
N ARG A 357 -21.18 25.43 -25.30
CA ARG A 357 -22.03 24.28 -25.01
C ARG A 357 -21.43 22.99 -25.53
N GLU A 358 -21.04 22.96 -26.79
CA GLU A 358 -20.40 21.83 -27.45
C GLU A 358 -19.15 21.39 -26.70
N TYR A 359 -18.28 22.33 -26.29
CA TYR A 359 -17.12 22.01 -25.46
C TYR A 359 -17.49 21.40 -24.10
N ILE A 360 -18.51 21.90 -23.40
CA ILE A 360 -18.93 21.31 -22.13
C ILE A 360 -19.61 19.93 -22.36
N ASP A 361 -20.39 19.78 -23.43
CA ASP A 361 -21.08 18.52 -23.78
C ASP A 361 -20.09 17.41 -24.17
N LEU A 362 -19.03 17.75 -24.93
CA LEU A 362 -18.00 16.80 -25.37
C LEU A 362 -16.90 16.55 -24.32
N CYS A 363 -16.50 17.57 -23.55
CA CYS A 363 -15.31 17.51 -22.69
C CYS A 363 -15.61 17.45 -21.18
N VAL A 364 -16.87 17.57 -20.73
CA VAL A 364 -17.22 17.61 -19.31
C VAL A 364 -18.39 16.69 -18.97
N VAL A 365 -18.07 15.50 -18.47
CA VAL A 365 -19.03 14.45 -18.11
C VAL A 365 -19.98 14.95 -16.99
N PRO A 366 -21.27 14.55 -16.97
CA PRO A 366 -22.18 14.83 -15.85
C PRO A 366 -21.56 14.54 -14.47
N GLY A 367 -21.57 15.52 -13.58
CA GLY A 367 -20.94 15.45 -12.26
C GLY A 367 -19.46 15.86 -12.20
N GLN A 368 -18.76 15.95 -13.34
CA GLN A 368 -17.36 16.38 -13.39
C GLN A 368 -17.23 17.87 -13.05
N LYS A 369 -16.18 18.19 -12.27
CA LYS A 369 -15.78 19.57 -11.94
C LYS A 369 -14.84 20.12 -13.03
N ILE A 370 -15.01 21.40 -13.38
CA ILE A 370 -14.17 22.14 -14.32
C ILE A 370 -14.03 23.61 -13.90
N THR A 371 -12.91 24.24 -14.20
CA THR A 371 -12.63 25.66 -13.93
C THR A 371 -12.70 26.51 -15.21
N VAL A 372 -12.88 27.82 -15.03
CA VAL A 372 -12.85 28.78 -16.16
C VAL A 372 -11.51 28.72 -16.91
N ASP A 373 -10.37 28.53 -16.24
CA ASP A 373 -9.06 28.43 -16.93
C ASP A 373 -8.86 27.09 -17.67
N GLU A 374 -9.53 26.02 -17.28
CA GLU A 374 -9.59 24.77 -18.07
C GLU A 374 -10.43 24.98 -19.34
N ILE A 375 -11.60 25.60 -19.21
CA ILE A 375 -12.47 25.97 -20.33
C ILE A 375 -11.74 26.95 -21.29
N CYS A 376 -11.02 27.95 -20.75
CA CYS A 376 -10.24 28.90 -21.57
C CYS A 376 -9.16 28.20 -22.38
N ARG A 377 -8.46 27.21 -21.80
CA ARG A 377 -7.42 26.45 -22.52
C ARG A 377 -8.03 25.57 -23.61
N GLY A 378 -9.14 24.88 -23.32
CA GLY A 378 -9.83 24.03 -24.30
C GLY A 378 -10.43 24.81 -25.47
N LEU A 379 -10.98 26.00 -25.21
CA LEU A 379 -11.54 26.90 -26.23
C LEU A 379 -10.52 27.92 -26.80
N ALA A 380 -9.22 27.77 -26.51
CA ALA A 380 -8.16 28.69 -26.92
C ALA A 380 -8.42 30.19 -26.62
N CYS A 381 -9.18 30.48 -25.56
CA CYS A 381 -9.61 31.83 -25.17
C CYS A 381 -8.58 32.51 -24.27
N TYR A 382 -7.57 33.12 -24.89
CA TYR A 382 -6.44 33.73 -24.18
C TYR A 382 -6.59 35.25 -23.99
N LYS A 383 -7.42 35.95 -24.76
CA LYS A 383 -7.55 37.41 -24.65
C LYS A 383 -8.55 37.83 -23.58
N ARG A 384 -8.33 39.01 -22.99
CA ARG A 384 -9.18 39.59 -21.93
C ARG A 384 -10.65 39.75 -22.33
N ASN A 385 -10.92 40.10 -23.59
CA ASN A 385 -12.28 40.27 -24.12
C ASN A 385 -12.99 38.92 -24.33
N GLU A 386 -12.29 37.91 -24.83
CA GLU A 386 -12.79 36.53 -25.01
C GLU A 386 -13.18 35.94 -23.64
N ARG A 387 -12.33 36.10 -22.63
CA ARG A 387 -12.63 35.71 -21.23
C ARG A 387 -13.89 36.39 -20.68
N LYS A 388 -14.10 37.70 -20.95
CA LYS A 388 -15.31 38.43 -20.50
C LYS A 388 -16.60 37.86 -21.12
N ILE A 389 -16.55 37.47 -22.40
CA ILE A 389 -17.68 36.79 -23.09
C ILE A 389 -17.91 35.42 -22.46
N LEU A 390 -16.84 34.64 -22.24
CA LEU A 390 -16.90 33.33 -21.60
C LEU A 390 -17.57 33.37 -20.22
N TYR A 391 -17.21 34.32 -19.34
CA TYR A 391 -17.85 34.47 -18.02
C TYR A 391 -19.37 34.72 -18.11
N LYS A 392 -19.81 35.55 -19.06
CA LYS A 392 -21.25 35.77 -19.32
C LYS A 392 -21.93 34.49 -19.79
N ASN A 393 -21.28 33.74 -20.68
CA ASN A 393 -21.81 32.51 -21.27
C ASN A 393 -21.90 31.37 -20.24
N ILE A 394 -20.90 31.20 -19.37
CA ILE A 394 -20.93 30.25 -18.26
C ILE A 394 -22.06 30.58 -17.26
N THR A 395 -22.30 31.87 -17.00
CA THR A 395 -23.40 32.31 -16.12
C THR A 395 -24.76 31.89 -16.70
N ARG A 396 -24.92 31.98 -18.03
CA ARG A 396 -26.13 31.49 -18.73
C ARG A 396 -26.29 29.97 -18.62
N LEU A 397 -25.22 29.19 -18.81
CA LEU A 397 -25.27 27.73 -18.58
C LEU A 397 -25.62 27.35 -17.14
N CYS A 398 -25.32 28.22 -16.16
CA CYS A 398 -25.76 28.02 -14.78
C CYS A 398 -27.26 28.28 -14.60
N SER A 399 -27.80 29.35 -15.20
CA SER A 399 -29.25 29.62 -15.16
C SER A 399 -30.09 28.57 -15.89
N GLU A 400 -29.52 27.94 -16.92
CA GLU A 400 -30.16 26.85 -17.68
C GLU A 400 -29.99 25.47 -16.99
N GLY A 401 -29.38 25.42 -15.80
CA GLY A 401 -29.20 24.19 -15.03
C GLY A 401 -28.17 23.21 -15.61
N ILE A 402 -27.47 23.57 -16.70
CA ILE A 402 -26.45 22.76 -17.39
C ILE A 402 -25.17 22.67 -16.55
N LEU A 403 -24.75 23.80 -16.00
CA LEU A 403 -23.68 23.91 -15.01
C LEU A 403 -24.25 24.28 -13.64
N LYS A 404 -23.56 23.88 -12.57
CA LYS A 404 -23.75 24.41 -11.21
C LYS A 404 -22.43 24.98 -10.72
N LYS A 405 -22.46 26.09 -9.98
CA LYS A 405 -21.26 26.68 -9.36
C LYS A 405 -20.70 25.71 -8.32
N ASP A 406 -19.39 25.67 -8.14
CA ASP A 406 -18.73 24.93 -7.07
C ASP A 406 -18.37 25.88 -5.93
N ASP A 407 -19.04 25.74 -4.79
CA ASP A 407 -18.86 26.63 -3.64
C ASP A 407 -17.48 26.50 -2.99
N TYR A 408 -16.77 25.39 -3.25
CA TYR A 408 -15.47 25.06 -2.65
C TYR A 408 -14.27 25.37 -3.55
N LYS A 409 -14.49 25.82 -4.79
CA LYS A 409 -13.40 26.10 -5.76
C LYS A 409 -13.63 27.43 -6.47
N HIS A 410 -12.76 28.41 -6.23
CA HIS A 410 -12.86 29.71 -6.89
C HIS A 410 -12.78 29.57 -8.41
N GLY A 411 -13.79 30.10 -9.13
CA GLY A 411 -13.92 29.90 -10.59
C GLY A 411 -14.23 28.46 -11.02
N GLY A 412 -14.67 27.61 -10.08
CA GLY A 412 -15.08 26.23 -10.32
C GLY A 412 -16.57 26.09 -10.60
N TYR A 413 -16.88 25.15 -11.48
CA TYR A 413 -18.21 24.74 -11.89
C TYR A 413 -18.26 23.21 -11.98
N ARG A 414 -19.47 22.66 -11.99
CA ARG A 414 -19.73 21.22 -12.13
C ARG A 414 -20.85 21.01 -13.15
N ARG A 415 -20.69 20.05 -14.07
CA ARG A 415 -21.80 19.64 -14.95
C ARG A 415 -22.93 19.04 -14.11
N ALA A 416 -24.16 19.50 -14.33
CA ALA A 416 -25.31 18.97 -13.61
C ALA A 416 -25.55 17.48 -13.95
N ILE A 417 -26.26 16.79 -13.06
CA ILE A 417 -26.64 15.39 -13.21
C ILE A 417 -28.18 15.37 -13.20
N GLY A 418 -28.79 14.82 -14.23
CA GLY A 418 -30.19 14.39 -14.19
C GLY A 418 -30.24 13.05 -13.46
N ILE A 419 -31.00 12.98 -12.38
CA ILE A 419 -31.27 11.76 -11.62
C ILE A 419 -32.77 11.53 -11.73
N GLU A 420 -33.17 10.48 -12.43
CA GLU A 420 -34.57 10.04 -12.44
C GLU A 420 -34.88 9.36 -11.09
N PRO A 421 -36.04 9.65 -10.46
CA PRO A 421 -36.44 8.96 -9.25
C PRO A 421 -36.78 7.49 -9.56
N TYR A 422 -36.42 6.58 -8.66
CA TYR A 422 -36.89 5.19 -8.75
C TYR A 422 -38.42 5.16 -8.67
N ASN A 423 -39.05 4.42 -9.58
CA ASN A 423 -40.45 4.07 -9.44
C ASN A 423 -40.60 3.02 -8.32
N LEU A 424 -41.25 3.41 -7.22
CA LEU A 424 -41.49 2.55 -6.06
C LEU A 424 -42.85 1.82 -6.11
N GLY A 425 -43.60 1.95 -7.21
CA GLY A 425 -44.87 1.25 -7.42
C GLY A 425 -44.67 -0.15 -8.03
N GLY A 426 -45.46 -1.11 -7.56
CA GLY A 426 -45.44 -2.51 -8.00
C GLY A 426 -45.43 -3.48 -6.83
N ALA A 427 -45.60 -4.77 -7.11
CA ALA A 427 -45.37 -5.83 -6.14
C ALA A 427 -43.89 -6.27 -6.20
N ILE A 428 -43.31 -6.62 -5.06
CA ILE A 428 -41.97 -7.23 -5.03
C ILE A 428 -42.13 -8.71 -5.36
N SER A 429 -41.56 -9.14 -6.49
CA SER A 429 -41.31 -10.56 -6.77
C SER A 429 -39.98 -10.96 -6.14
N GLU A 430 -39.95 -11.97 -5.28
CA GLU A 430 -38.69 -12.49 -4.73
C GLU A 430 -37.84 -13.18 -5.82
N ASP A 431 -38.48 -13.76 -6.83
CA ASP A 431 -37.83 -14.38 -7.99
C ASP A 431 -37.11 -13.34 -8.87
N ASP A 432 -37.60 -12.09 -8.92
CA ASP A 432 -36.93 -10.99 -9.65
C ASP A 432 -35.69 -10.44 -8.90
N LEU A 433 -35.52 -10.78 -7.62
CA LEU A 433 -34.42 -10.30 -6.79
C LEU A 433 -33.21 -11.24 -6.77
N ILE A 434 -33.41 -12.55 -6.92
CA ILE A 434 -32.31 -13.54 -6.84
C ILE A 434 -31.79 -13.84 -8.24
N PHE A 435 -30.50 -13.60 -8.46
CA PHE A 435 -29.84 -13.97 -9.70
C PHE A 435 -29.60 -15.49 -9.70
N ASN A 436 -30.32 -16.24 -10.53
CA ASN A 436 -30.09 -17.68 -10.70
C ASN A 436 -28.65 -17.95 -11.13
N ILE A 437 -27.88 -18.69 -10.34
CA ILE A 437 -26.47 -19.01 -10.62
C ILE A 437 -26.00 -20.28 -9.92
N SER A 438 -25.39 -21.19 -10.68
CA SER A 438 -24.71 -22.38 -10.18
C SER A 438 -23.31 -22.03 -9.68
N LEU A 439 -23.13 -21.94 -8.36
CA LEU A 439 -21.81 -21.77 -7.73
C LEU A 439 -21.17 -23.13 -7.34
N PRO A 440 -19.83 -23.29 -7.46
CA PRO A 440 -19.10 -24.49 -7.05
C PRO A 440 -19.35 -24.92 -5.60
N LEU A 441 -19.10 -26.21 -5.32
CA LEU A 441 -19.23 -26.83 -3.99
C LEU A 441 -20.65 -26.79 -3.38
N GLY A 442 -21.66 -26.41 -4.17
CA GLY A 442 -23.03 -26.19 -3.71
C GLY A 442 -23.21 -24.88 -2.96
N LEU A 443 -22.33 -23.87 -3.16
CA LEU A 443 -22.41 -22.56 -2.51
C LEU A 443 -23.73 -21.83 -2.78
N HIS A 444 -24.36 -22.07 -3.94
CA HIS A 444 -25.65 -21.49 -4.32
C HIS A 444 -26.80 -21.91 -3.38
N ASN A 445 -26.66 -23.01 -2.65
CA ASN A 445 -27.63 -23.43 -1.63
C ASN A 445 -27.48 -22.67 -0.29
N LEU A 446 -26.45 -21.82 -0.16
CA LEU A 446 -26.14 -21.06 1.05
C LEU A 446 -26.18 -19.55 0.80
N LEU A 447 -25.57 -19.11 -0.31
CA LEU A 447 -25.40 -17.71 -0.67
C LEU A 447 -26.40 -17.31 -1.75
N ASP A 448 -27.30 -16.38 -1.43
CA ASP A 448 -28.23 -15.80 -2.40
C ASP A 448 -27.53 -14.58 -3.01
N LEU A 449 -27.12 -14.66 -4.27
CA LEU A 449 -26.64 -13.51 -5.02
C LEU A 449 -27.86 -12.79 -5.61
N LYS A 450 -27.99 -11.50 -5.34
CA LYS A 450 -28.97 -10.64 -6.02
C LYS A 450 -28.34 -9.93 -7.21
N THR A 451 -29.16 -9.34 -8.07
CA THR A 451 -28.69 -8.40 -9.09
C THR A 451 -27.85 -7.29 -8.46
N ASP A 452 -26.85 -6.83 -9.20
CA ASP A 452 -25.90 -5.77 -8.83
C ASP A 452 -25.07 -6.09 -7.57
N GLN A 453 -24.84 -7.38 -7.30
CA GLN A 453 -24.00 -7.86 -6.20
C GLN A 453 -22.65 -8.44 -6.64
N LEU A 454 -21.76 -8.49 -5.65
CA LEU A 454 -20.37 -8.92 -5.78
C LEU A 454 -20.06 -10.12 -4.86
N LEU A 455 -19.44 -11.17 -5.41
CA LEU A 455 -18.86 -12.29 -4.67
C LEU A 455 -17.33 -12.29 -4.82
N GLN A 456 -16.62 -12.12 -3.70
CA GLN A 456 -15.15 -12.15 -3.67
C GLN A 456 -14.63 -13.56 -3.35
N ALA A 457 -13.77 -14.09 -4.23
CA ALA A 457 -13.03 -15.33 -4.01
C ALA A 457 -11.57 -15.01 -3.61
N SER A 458 -11.33 -14.78 -2.33
CA SER A 458 -10.00 -14.40 -1.85
C SER A 458 -9.18 -15.62 -1.44
N GLY A 459 -7.92 -15.73 -1.87
CA GLY A 459 -7.15 -16.95 -1.61
C GLY A 459 -5.66 -16.80 -1.84
N ARG A 460 -4.88 -17.71 -1.24
CA ARG A 460 -3.42 -17.74 -1.40
C ARG A 460 -3.03 -18.08 -2.84
N TYR A 461 -1.72 -18.04 -3.13
CA TYR A 461 -1.21 -18.59 -4.38
C TYR A 461 -1.51 -20.10 -4.43
N ASP A 462 -1.93 -20.59 -5.59
CA ASP A 462 -2.34 -22.00 -5.81
C ASP A 462 -3.50 -22.47 -4.90
N ALA A 463 -4.43 -21.57 -4.52
CA ALA A 463 -5.63 -21.93 -3.76
C ALA A 463 -6.82 -22.42 -4.61
N GLY A 464 -6.65 -22.58 -5.93
CA GLY A 464 -7.74 -22.94 -6.83
C GLY A 464 -8.67 -21.79 -7.29
N LYS A 465 -8.30 -20.52 -7.05
CA LYS A 465 -9.11 -19.33 -7.42
C LYS A 465 -9.56 -19.33 -8.87
N SER A 466 -8.64 -19.52 -9.81
CA SER A 466 -8.98 -19.57 -11.24
C SER A 466 -9.86 -20.77 -11.57
N SER A 467 -9.59 -21.96 -11.01
CA SER A 467 -10.48 -23.12 -11.20
C SER A 467 -11.90 -22.87 -10.67
N PHE A 468 -12.05 -22.14 -9.56
CA PHE A 468 -13.36 -21.73 -9.05
C PHE A 468 -14.11 -20.86 -10.08
N LEU A 469 -13.47 -19.81 -10.61
CA LEU A 469 -14.07 -18.92 -11.61
C LEU A 469 -14.37 -19.65 -12.94
N PHE A 470 -13.43 -20.44 -13.44
CA PHE A 470 -13.62 -21.23 -14.67
C PHE A 470 -14.71 -22.31 -14.52
N GLN A 471 -14.90 -22.87 -13.31
CA GLN A 471 -16.04 -23.75 -13.06
C GLN A 471 -17.36 -22.97 -13.03
N VAL A 472 -17.43 -21.77 -12.43
CA VAL A 472 -18.64 -20.93 -12.57
C VAL A 472 -18.96 -20.68 -14.04
N MET A 473 -17.94 -20.44 -14.89
CA MET A 473 -18.16 -20.34 -16.33
C MET A 473 -18.74 -21.63 -16.94
N ALA A 474 -18.14 -22.78 -16.62
CA ALA A 474 -18.59 -24.10 -17.10
C ALA A 474 -20.03 -24.43 -16.69
N ASP A 475 -20.41 -24.04 -15.47
CA ASP A 475 -21.68 -24.45 -14.84
C ASP A 475 -22.85 -23.49 -15.18
N ASN A 476 -22.62 -22.40 -15.93
CA ASN A 476 -23.64 -21.37 -16.23
C ASN A 476 -23.68 -20.86 -17.68
N TYR A 477 -22.73 -21.24 -18.56
CA TYR A 477 -22.61 -20.62 -19.89
C TYR A 477 -23.78 -20.89 -20.85
N GLN A 478 -24.60 -21.92 -20.57
CA GLN A 478 -25.74 -22.28 -21.42
C GLN A 478 -26.89 -21.26 -21.26
N ASP A 479 -27.15 -20.86 -20.02
CA ASP A 479 -28.28 -20.00 -19.64
C ASP A 479 -27.91 -18.52 -19.53
N HIS A 480 -26.67 -18.21 -19.14
CA HIS A 480 -26.24 -16.84 -18.86
C HIS A 480 -25.17 -16.33 -19.82
N LYS A 481 -25.22 -15.03 -20.14
CA LYS A 481 -24.11 -14.31 -20.78
C LYS A 481 -22.98 -14.14 -19.77
N ILE A 482 -21.78 -14.60 -20.11
CA ILE A 482 -20.59 -14.57 -19.25
C ILE A 482 -19.50 -13.71 -19.88
N THR A 483 -18.98 -12.74 -19.13
CA THR A 483 -17.78 -11.97 -19.49
C THR A 483 -16.64 -12.33 -18.55
N LEU A 484 -15.64 -13.05 -19.06
CA LEU A 484 -14.42 -13.41 -18.34
C LEU A 484 -13.33 -12.37 -18.62
N ILE A 485 -12.89 -11.67 -17.58
CA ILE A 485 -11.80 -10.71 -17.58
C ILE A 485 -10.58 -11.38 -16.96
N VAL A 486 -9.51 -11.53 -17.73
CA VAL A 486 -8.28 -12.22 -17.29
C VAL A 486 -7.08 -11.28 -17.23
N SER A 487 -6.29 -11.42 -16.16
CA SER A 487 -4.97 -10.78 -16.05
C SER A 487 -3.98 -11.27 -17.10
N GLU A 488 -2.87 -10.54 -17.28
CA GLU A 488 -1.80 -10.85 -18.23
C GLU A 488 -1.09 -12.19 -17.97
N GLU A 489 -1.35 -12.85 -16.82
CA GLU A 489 -0.86 -14.19 -16.52
C GLU A 489 -1.48 -15.28 -17.42
N TRP A 490 -2.65 -15.01 -18.03
CA TRP A 490 -3.33 -15.93 -18.93
C TRP A 490 -2.99 -15.68 -20.40
N SER A 491 -2.28 -16.63 -21.02
CA SER A 491 -2.17 -16.66 -22.49
C SER A 491 -3.48 -17.14 -23.13
N LEU A 492 -3.79 -16.64 -24.33
CA LEU A 492 -4.99 -17.05 -25.07
C LEU A 492 -5.08 -18.58 -25.26
N ASN A 493 -3.95 -19.27 -25.41
CA ASN A 493 -3.92 -20.72 -25.57
C ASN A 493 -4.15 -21.46 -24.24
N ALA A 494 -3.65 -20.95 -23.10
CA ALA A 494 -3.97 -21.52 -21.80
C ALA A 494 -5.47 -21.39 -21.45
N ILE A 495 -6.12 -20.30 -21.87
CA ILE A 495 -7.58 -20.13 -21.72
C ILE A 495 -8.33 -21.16 -22.57
N LYS A 496 -7.93 -21.32 -23.84
CA LYS A 496 -8.50 -22.32 -24.76
C LYS A 496 -8.39 -23.74 -24.19
N GLU A 497 -7.19 -24.13 -23.76
CA GLU A 497 -6.93 -25.42 -23.10
C GLU A 497 -7.81 -25.60 -21.86
N ARG A 498 -7.95 -24.56 -21.03
CA ARG A 498 -8.82 -24.62 -19.84
C ARG A 498 -10.30 -24.81 -20.20
N MET A 499 -10.78 -24.18 -21.28
CA MET A 499 -12.14 -24.39 -21.79
C MET A 499 -12.33 -25.82 -22.31
N ASP A 500 -11.37 -26.35 -23.09
CA ASP A 500 -11.41 -27.72 -23.62
C ASP A 500 -11.47 -28.76 -22.49
N VAL A 501 -10.62 -28.61 -21.46
CA VAL A 501 -10.56 -29.49 -20.29
C VAL A 501 -11.85 -29.47 -19.46
N LEU A 502 -12.61 -28.37 -19.52
CA LEU A 502 -13.92 -28.23 -18.88
C LEU A 502 -15.10 -28.61 -19.80
N GLY A 503 -14.84 -29.05 -21.03
CA GLY A 503 -15.87 -29.38 -22.02
C GLY A 503 -16.64 -28.19 -22.57
N ILE A 504 -16.13 -26.96 -22.40
CA ILE A 504 -16.80 -25.74 -22.84
C ILE A 504 -16.54 -25.53 -24.34
N PRO A 505 -17.56 -25.50 -25.21
CA PRO A 505 -17.37 -25.25 -26.64
C PRO A 505 -16.77 -23.84 -26.86
N ARG A 506 -15.85 -23.73 -27.83
CA ARG A 506 -15.22 -22.45 -28.18
C ARG A 506 -15.14 -22.26 -29.70
N PRO A 507 -15.65 -21.15 -30.27
CA PRO A 507 -16.35 -20.05 -29.58
C PRO A 507 -17.75 -20.47 -29.08
N HIS A 508 -18.28 -19.77 -28.08
CA HIS A 508 -19.66 -19.93 -27.62
C HIS A 508 -20.36 -18.56 -27.57
N LYS A 509 -21.60 -18.47 -28.07
CA LYS A 509 -22.36 -17.22 -28.20
C LYS A 509 -22.53 -16.43 -26.90
N ASN A 510 -22.57 -17.12 -25.76
CA ASN A 510 -22.75 -16.51 -24.45
C ASN A 510 -21.42 -16.16 -23.75
N ILE A 511 -20.26 -16.59 -24.26
CA ILE A 511 -18.97 -16.38 -23.58
C ILE A 511 -18.15 -15.32 -24.31
N LYS A 512 -17.83 -14.23 -23.60
CA LYS A 512 -16.87 -13.21 -24.03
C LYS A 512 -15.66 -13.28 -23.10
N VAL A 513 -14.45 -13.38 -23.66
CA VAL A 513 -13.20 -13.30 -22.90
C VAL A 513 -12.45 -12.04 -23.30
N ILE A 514 -12.03 -11.22 -22.33
CA ILE A 514 -11.27 -9.99 -22.55
C ILE A 514 -10.04 -9.91 -21.63
N PRO A 515 -8.91 -9.35 -22.10
CA PRO A 515 -7.77 -9.09 -21.25
C PRO A 515 -8.04 -7.89 -20.32
N MET A 516 -7.55 -8.00 -19.09
CA MET A 516 -7.56 -6.92 -18.10
C MET A 516 -6.64 -5.79 -18.57
N ARG A 517 -7.24 -4.64 -18.92
CA ARG A 517 -6.54 -3.41 -19.32
C ARG A 517 -7.21 -2.21 -18.63
N PRO A 518 -6.51 -1.08 -18.37
CA PRO A 518 -7.14 0.09 -17.76
C PRO A 518 -8.43 0.49 -18.49
N GLY A 519 -9.57 0.56 -17.77
CA GLY A 519 -10.88 0.82 -18.36
C GLY A 519 -11.66 -0.44 -18.82
N TYR A 520 -11.19 -1.66 -18.52
CA TYR A 520 -11.95 -2.89 -18.83
C TYR A 520 -13.33 -2.90 -18.16
N GLU A 521 -13.49 -2.17 -17.05
CA GLU A 521 -14.73 -2.09 -16.29
C GLU A 521 -15.88 -1.54 -17.15
N ASP A 522 -15.58 -0.70 -18.14
CA ASP A 522 -16.57 -0.14 -19.09
C ASP A 522 -17.03 -1.16 -20.15
N MET A 523 -16.38 -2.33 -20.23
CA MET A 523 -16.76 -3.45 -21.11
C MET A 523 -17.75 -4.42 -20.45
N ILE A 524 -18.16 -4.18 -19.20
CA ILE A 524 -19.21 -4.94 -18.50
C ILE A 524 -20.55 -4.71 -19.23
N PRO A 525 -21.23 -5.76 -19.69
CA PRO A 525 -22.51 -5.61 -20.38
C PRO A 525 -23.64 -5.24 -19.41
N SER A 526 -24.61 -4.47 -19.90
CA SER A 526 -25.86 -4.23 -19.18
C SER A 526 -26.84 -5.40 -19.34
N GLY A 527 -27.72 -5.55 -18.35
CA GLY A 527 -28.70 -6.64 -18.24
C GLY A 527 -28.14 -7.90 -17.56
N PRO A 528 -28.95 -8.97 -17.49
CA PRO A 528 -28.58 -10.23 -16.84
C PRO A 528 -27.32 -10.86 -17.43
N CYS A 529 -26.25 -10.87 -16.63
CA CYS A 529 -24.95 -11.43 -17.00
C CYS A 529 -24.13 -11.84 -15.77
N ILE A 530 -23.14 -12.71 -15.98
CA ILE A 530 -22.13 -13.08 -15.00
C ILE A 530 -20.79 -12.49 -15.44
N VAL A 531 -20.18 -11.66 -14.61
CA VAL A 531 -18.84 -11.11 -14.82
C VAL A 531 -17.85 -11.89 -13.96
N LEU A 532 -16.80 -12.44 -14.55
CA LEU A 532 -15.78 -13.23 -13.87
C LEU A 532 -14.42 -12.53 -14.01
N ILE A 533 -13.69 -12.31 -12.91
CA ILE A 533 -12.45 -11.50 -12.93
C ILE A 533 -11.30 -12.27 -12.25
N ASP A 534 -10.30 -12.68 -13.04
CA ASP A 534 -9.13 -13.47 -12.58
C ASP A 534 -7.79 -12.77 -12.87
N TYR A 535 -7.21 -12.01 -11.94
CA TYR A 535 -7.67 -11.66 -10.59
C TYR A 535 -7.30 -10.21 -10.30
N ILE A 536 -7.98 -9.58 -9.34
CA ILE A 536 -7.67 -8.21 -8.93
C ILE A 536 -6.45 -8.22 -7.99
N ARG A 537 -5.41 -7.48 -8.37
CA ARG A 537 -4.14 -7.34 -7.65
C ARG A 537 -4.22 -6.23 -6.60
N ALA A 538 -4.39 -6.63 -5.34
CA ALA A 538 -4.46 -5.75 -4.18
C ALA A 538 -3.11 -5.20 -3.69
N ASP A 539 -1.99 -5.68 -4.24
CA ASP A 539 -0.63 -5.55 -3.71
C ASP A 539 0.15 -4.31 -4.20
N ARG A 540 -0.38 -3.58 -5.18
CA ARG A 540 0.32 -2.41 -5.77
C ARG A 540 -0.24 -1.06 -5.33
N ASN A 541 -1.55 -0.95 -5.14
CA ASN A 541 -2.23 0.26 -4.72
C ASN A 541 -3.66 -0.08 -4.22
N PRO A 542 -3.91 -0.10 -2.89
CA PRO A 542 -5.23 -0.39 -2.34
C PRO A 542 -6.32 0.58 -2.81
N PHE A 543 -6.00 1.86 -3.03
CA PHE A 543 -6.96 2.86 -3.52
C PHE A 543 -7.38 2.60 -4.97
N GLU A 544 -6.48 2.10 -5.81
CA GLU A 544 -6.78 1.72 -7.19
C GLU A 544 -7.62 0.43 -7.24
N THR A 545 -7.31 -0.53 -6.38
CA THR A 545 -8.12 -1.74 -6.17
C THR A 545 -9.55 -1.39 -5.76
N ASP A 546 -9.69 -0.49 -4.77
CA ASP A 546 -10.98 -0.04 -4.27
C ASP A 546 -11.76 0.77 -5.34
N ALA A 547 -11.07 1.66 -6.08
CA ALA A 547 -11.67 2.39 -7.20
C ALA A 547 -12.13 1.47 -8.35
N GLN A 548 -11.37 0.41 -8.64
CA GLN A 548 -11.72 -0.61 -9.63
C GLN A 548 -12.97 -1.41 -9.21
N ILE A 549 -13.04 -1.84 -7.96
CA ILE A 549 -14.23 -2.54 -7.42
C ILE A 549 -15.47 -1.64 -7.46
N GLN A 550 -15.33 -0.35 -7.17
CA GLN A 550 -16.43 0.63 -7.32
C GLN A 550 -16.85 0.83 -8.78
N ARG A 551 -15.91 0.83 -9.75
CA ARG A 551 -16.25 0.90 -11.18
C ARG A 551 -16.97 -0.36 -11.67
N ILE A 552 -16.53 -1.54 -11.24
CA ILE A 552 -17.22 -2.82 -11.51
C ILE A 552 -18.66 -2.75 -11.00
N LEU A 553 -18.86 -2.35 -9.74
CA LEU A 553 -20.19 -2.22 -9.14
C LEU A 553 -21.08 -1.19 -9.87
N LYS A 554 -20.52 -0.04 -10.26
CA LYS A 554 -21.24 1.02 -11.00
C LYS A 554 -21.66 0.61 -12.41
N ASN A 555 -20.86 -0.23 -13.06
CA ASN A 555 -21.11 -0.67 -14.44
C ASN A 555 -21.92 -1.96 -14.52
N LEU A 556 -22.04 -2.70 -13.40
CA LEU A 556 -23.01 -3.77 -13.21
C LEU A 556 -24.44 -3.17 -13.22
N LYS A 557 -25.30 -3.68 -14.10
CA LYS A 557 -26.66 -3.16 -14.32
C LYS A 557 -27.65 -4.31 -14.59
N GLY A 558 -28.06 -5.00 -13.53
CA GLY A 558 -28.86 -6.23 -13.57
C GLY A 558 -28.02 -7.52 -13.65
N GLY A 559 -26.70 -7.45 -13.43
CA GLY A 559 -25.79 -8.61 -13.48
C GLY A 559 -25.25 -9.01 -12.12
N VAL A 560 -24.37 -10.00 -12.09
CA VAL A 560 -23.53 -10.33 -10.91
C VAL A 560 -22.06 -10.36 -11.28
N ALA A 561 -21.16 -9.98 -10.36
CA ALA A 561 -19.73 -10.08 -10.58
C ALA A 561 -19.02 -10.93 -9.51
N ILE A 562 -18.15 -11.82 -9.97
CA ILE A 562 -17.35 -12.71 -9.13
C ILE A 562 -15.87 -12.47 -9.44
N PHE A 563 -15.11 -12.04 -8.44
CA PHE A 563 -13.72 -11.64 -8.64
C PHE A 563 -12.78 -12.33 -7.67
N ALA A 564 -11.64 -12.78 -8.18
CA ALA A 564 -10.57 -13.34 -7.37
C ALA A 564 -9.70 -12.23 -6.78
N THR A 565 -9.23 -12.41 -5.55
CA THR A 565 -8.16 -11.60 -4.94
C THR A 565 -7.11 -12.48 -4.27
N GLN A 566 -5.91 -11.95 -4.11
CA GLN A 566 -4.86 -12.61 -3.34
C GLN A 566 -5.10 -12.41 -1.83
N LYS A 567 -4.79 -13.43 -1.01
CA LYS A 567 -4.62 -13.29 0.45
C LYS A 567 -3.25 -13.82 0.89
N HIS A 568 -2.71 -13.33 2.01
CA HIS A 568 -1.47 -13.88 2.57
C HIS A 568 -1.69 -15.33 3.06
N PRO A 569 -0.73 -16.24 2.83
CA PRO A 569 -0.74 -17.56 3.46
C PRO A 569 -0.80 -17.43 4.98
N GLY A 570 -1.67 -18.21 5.64
CA GLY A 570 -1.85 -18.17 7.09
C GLY A 570 -2.85 -17.13 7.61
N LEU A 571 -3.25 -16.12 6.81
CA LEU A 571 -4.33 -15.21 7.20
C LEU A 571 -5.71 -15.81 6.91
N ASP A 572 -6.58 -15.84 7.92
CA ASP A 572 -8.00 -16.22 7.82
C ASP A 572 -8.89 -14.99 7.54
N ARG A 573 -8.38 -14.07 6.70
CA ARG A 573 -9.06 -12.87 6.20
C ARG A 573 -8.61 -12.56 4.76
N PRO A 574 -9.45 -11.91 3.93
CA PRO A 574 -9.02 -11.42 2.62
C PRO A 574 -7.94 -10.32 2.77
N VAL A 575 -7.15 -10.11 1.71
CA VAL A 575 -6.25 -8.95 1.60
C VAL A 575 -6.76 -8.06 0.47
N GLY A 576 -6.81 -6.75 0.73
CA GLY A 576 -7.47 -5.75 -0.11
C GLY A 576 -7.62 -4.43 0.65
N GLY A 577 -7.90 -3.36 -0.08
CA GLY A 577 -8.32 -2.10 0.52
C GLY A 577 -9.63 -2.24 1.29
N GLN A 578 -9.97 -1.23 2.09
CA GLN A 578 -11.16 -1.25 2.94
C GLN A 578 -12.43 -1.49 2.11
N PHE A 579 -12.54 -0.90 0.91
CA PHE A 579 -13.73 -1.08 0.10
C PHE A 579 -13.83 -2.48 -0.52
N ALA A 580 -12.74 -3.19 -0.81
CA ALA A 580 -12.80 -4.57 -1.28
C ALA A 580 -13.59 -5.49 -0.33
N VAL A 581 -13.43 -5.31 0.98
CA VAL A 581 -14.13 -6.10 2.03
C VAL A 581 -15.55 -5.57 2.31
N HIS A 582 -15.80 -4.27 2.13
CA HIS A 582 -17.10 -3.64 2.43
C HIS A 582 -18.08 -3.59 1.24
N ALA A 583 -17.60 -3.46 0.01
CA ALA A 583 -18.41 -3.49 -1.22
C ALA A 583 -18.85 -4.92 -1.58
N SER A 584 -18.02 -5.92 -1.29
CA SER A 584 -18.36 -7.34 -1.47
C SER A 584 -19.59 -7.70 -0.64
N HIS A 585 -20.57 -8.37 -1.27
CA HIS A 585 -21.78 -8.84 -0.61
C HIS A 585 -21.56 -10.19 0.05
N HIS A 586 -20.76 -11.03 -0.63
CA HIS A 586 -20.32 -12.34 -0.15
C HIS A 586 -18.81 -12.45 -0.32
N ILE A 587 -18.13 -13.06 0.65
CA ILE A 587 -16.68 -13.29 0.60
C ILE A 587 -16.42 -14.75 0.99
N VAL A 588 -15.79 -15.49 0.09
CA VAL A 588 -15.27 -16.83 0.34
C VAL A 588 -13.74 -16.82 0.35
N LEU A 589 -13.17 -17.55 1.31
CA LEU A 589 -11.75 -17.78 1.44
C LEU A 589 -11.38 -19.14 0.87
N LEU A 590 -10.42 -19.14 -0.05
CA LEU A 590 -9.82 -20.35 -0.61
C LEU A 590 -8.41 -20.54 -0.03
N ASP A 591 -8.15 -21.72 0.52
CA ASP A 591 -6.83 -22.13 1.01
C ASP A 591 -6.47 -23.54 0.51
N LYS A 592 -5.18 -23.88 0.57
CA LYS A 592 -4.63 -25.17 0.12
C LYS A 592 -3.80 -25.81 1.23
N TRP A 593 -4.16 -27.05 1.55
CA TRP A 593 -3.47 -27.91 2.48
C TRP A 593 -3.00 -29.23 1.85
N LYS A 594 -1.69 -29.36 1.58
CA LYS A 594 -1.12 -30.49 0.82
C LYS A 594 -1.88 -30.64 -0.52
N GLU A 595 -2.58 -31.77 -0.72
CA GLU A 595 -3.41 -32.08 -1.89
C GLU A 595 -4.90 -31.77 -1.69
N LEU A 596 -5.26 -31.13 -0.57
CA LEU A 596 -6.62 -30.73 -0.23
C LEU A 596 -6.76 -29.21 -0.34
N PHE A 597 -7.98 -28.75 -0.58
CA PHE A 597 -8.33 -27.34 -0.62
C PHE A 597 -9.52 -27.09 0.30
N THR A 598 -9.65 -25.89 0.84
CA THR A 598 -10.77 -25.51 1.70
C THR A 598 -11.40 -24.23 1.18
N CYS A 599 -12.73 -24.24 1.06
CA CYS A 599 -13.54 -23.05 0.86
C CYS A 599 -14.24 -22.71 2.17
N LYS A 600 -14.10 -21.48 2.67
CA LYS A 600 -14.73 -20.98 3.90
C LYS A 600 -15.51 -19.71 3.61
N ILE A 601 -16.74 -19.61 4.08
CA ILE A 601 -17.53 -18.38 4.07
C ILE A 601 -16.93 -17.46 5.15
N TYR A 602 -16.36 -16.33 4.73
CA TYR A 602 -15.81 -15.31 5.63
C TYR A 602 -16.84 -14.23 5.94
N ARG A 603 -17.62 -13.81 4.93
CA ARG A 603 -18.66 -12.81 5.08
C ARG A 603 -19.85 -13.09 4.17
N THR A 604 -21.06 -12.85 4.65
CA THR A 604 -22.28 -12.82 3.82
C THR A 604 -23.26 -11.77 4.35
N LYS A 605 -23.91 -11.01 3.46
CA LYS A 605 -25.00 -10.07 3.82
C LYS A 605 -26.36 -10.81 3.85
N LYS A 606 -26.50 -11.82 4.71
CA LYS A 606 -27.71 -12.65 4.88
C LYS A 606 -28.04 -12.77 6.37
N ASP A 607 -29.33 -12.89 6.72
CA ASP A 607 -29.80 -12.90 8.13
C ASP A 607 -29.37 -14.14 8.92
N ARG A 608 -28.81 -15.16 8.25
CA ARG A 608 -28.28 -16.37 8.88
C ARG A 608 -26.77 -16.26 9.06
N ASN A 609 -26.29 -16.56 10.27
CA ASN A 609 -24.87 -16.60 10.59
C ASN A 609 -24.19 -17.81 9.92
N LEU A 610 -23.77 -17.63 8.66
CA LEU A 610 -22.98 -18.59 7.88
C LEU A 610 -21.47 -18.32 7.94
N GLU A 611 -21.05 -17.27 8.66
CA GLU A 611 -19.63 -16.93 8.77
C GLU A 611 -18.90 -18.03 9.56
N GLY A 612 -17.75 -18.49 9.04
CA GLY A 612 -17.05 -19.64 9.57
C GLY A 612 -17.54 -21.01 9.06
N PHE A 613 -18.56 -21.08 8.21
CA PHE A 613 -18.88 -22.34 7.52
C PHE A 613 -17.83 -22.66 6.45
N TYR A 614 -17.36 -23.91 6.42
CA TYR A 614 -16.36 -24.36 5.47
C TYR A 614 -16.70 -25.73 4.84
N LYS A 615 -16.08 -25.99 3.69
CA LYS A 615 -16.12 -27.26 2.96
C LYS A 615 -14.77 -27.56 2.32
N THR A 616 -14.25 -28.74 2.60
CA THR A 616 -12.99 -29.22 2.01
C THR A 616 -13.27 -29.91 0.68
N PHE A 617 -12.44 -29.64 -0.32
CA PHE A 617 -12.59 -30.09 -1.70
C PHE A 617 -11.25 -30.50 -2.30
N LYS A 618 -11.32 -31.12 -3.47
CA LYS A 618 -10.19 -31.40 -4.35
C LYS A 618 -10.49 -30.87 -5.75
N ILE A 619 -9.45 -30.76 -6.56
CA ILE A 619 -9.55 -30.40 -7.98
C ILE A 619 -9.26 -31.67 -8.78
N ASP A 620 -10.13 -32.03 -9.71
CA ASP A 620 -9.97 -33.22 -10.56
C ASP A 620 -9.14 -32.96 -11.83
N ASN A 621 -9.05 -33.99 -12.68
CA ASN A 621 -8.33 -33.91 -13.95
C ASN A 621 -9.01 -32.95 -14.95
N GLN A 622 -10.34 -32.78 -14.87
CA GLN A 622 -11.12 -31.77 -15.61
C GLN A 622 -11.02 -30.37 -14.98
N LYS A 623 -10.19 -30.21 -13.93
CA LYS A 623 -10.00 -28.98 -13.16
C LYS A 623 -11.26 -28.49 -12.42
N ARG A 624 -12.28 -29.33 -12.27
CA ARG A 624 -13.50 -29.05 -11.50
C ARG A 624 -13.24 -29.27 -10.01
N LEU A 625 -13.90 -28.46 -9.18
CA LEU A 625 -13.85 -28.55 -7.72
C LEU A 625 -14.91 -29.55 -7.26
N TYR A 626 -14.49 -30.70 -6.72
CA TYR A 626 -15.38 -31.69 -6.13
C TYR A 626 -15.22 -31.73 -4.61
N PRO A 627 -16.32 -31.71 -3.84
CA PRO A 627 -16.25 -31.77 -2.40
C PRO A 627 -15.74 -33.14 -1.93
N ILE A 628 -14.90 -33.16 -0.89
CA ILE A 628 -14.53 -34.38 -0.15
C ILE A 628 -15.21 -34.47 1.21
N MET A 629 -15.97 -33.44 1.58
CA MET A 629 -16.90 -33.41 2.70
C MET A 629 -18.31 -33.31 2.13
N GLU A 630 -19.22 -34.16 2.57
CA GLU A 630 -20.62 -34.16 2.14
C GLU A 630 -21.32 -32.82 2.47
N ASN A 631 -21.32 -32.47 3.77
CA ASN A 631 -21.98 -31.28 4.31
C ASN A 631 -21.01 -30.15 4.59
N TRP A 632 -21.49 -28.91 4.48
CA TRP A 632 -20.82 -27.73 5.02
C TRP A 632 -20.83 -27.80 6.56
N ARG A 633 -19.73 -27.38 7.21
CA ARG A 633 -19.61 -27.42 8.68
C ARG A 633 -19.15 -26.07 9.23
N GLN A 634 -19.68 -25.67 10.38
CA GLN A 634 -19.22 -24.48 11.10
C GLN A 634 -17.93 -24.79 11.88
N GLY A 635 -16.91 -23.95 11.78
CA GLY A 635 -15.71 -24.09 12.60
C GLY A 635 -14.60 -23.10 12.28
N GLY A 636 -13.76 -22.80 13.28
CA GLY A 636 -12.51 -22.07 13.07
C GLY A 636 -11.46 -22.93 12.36
N ILE A 637 -10.64 -22.32 11.51
CA ILE A 637 -9.47 -22.97 10.93
C ILE A 637 -8.41 -23.12 12.02
N LYS A 638 -8.36 -24.30 12.66
CA LYS A 638 -7.26 -24.68 13.55
C LYS A 638 -6.09 -25.22 12.73
N TRP A 639 -4.97 -24.51 12.77
CA TRP A 639 -3.70 -24.93 12.22
C TRP A 639 -3.05 -26.00 13.12
N ASP A 640 -2.33 -27.00 12.57
CA ASP A 640 -1.62 -28.04 13.37
C ASP A 640 -0.75 -27.45 14.49
N HIS A 641 -0.23 -26.25 14.24
CA HIS A 641 0.30 -25.35 15.25
C HIS A 641 -0.36 -23.99 15.00
N GLU A 642 -1.05 -23.44 16.00
CA GLU A 642 -1.25 -21.99 16.05
C GLU A 642 0.14 -21.32 15.93
N PRO A 643 0.30 -20.24 15.14
CA PRO A 643 1.53 -19.46 15.18
C PRO A 643 1.72 -19.00 16.63
N LYS A 644 2.80 -19.43 17.28
CA LYS A 644 2.99 -19.28 18.73
C LYS A 644 2.75 -17.84 19.19
N THR A 645 1.56 -17.58 19.72
CA THR A 645 1.31 -16.51 20.67
C THR A 645 1.79 -17.02 22.01
N ASN A 646 3.00 -16.63 22.40
CA ASN A 646 3.62 -17.05 23.64
C ASN A 646 3.02 -16.26 24.83
N ASP A 647 1.74 -16.52 25.14
CA ASP A 647 1.15 -16.17 26.43
C ASP A 647 1.69 -17.14 27.50
N GLY A 648 2.98 -17.05 27.81
CA GLY A 648 3.64 -17.95 28.74
C GLY A 648 5.16 -18.00 28.60
N ASN A 649 5.83 -17.54 29.65
CA ASN A 649 7.27 -17.63 29.84
C ASN A 649 7.71 -19.10 29.89
N ASP A 650 8.63 -19.52 29.02
CA ASP A 650 9.86 -20.24 29.39
C ASP A 650 10.67 -20.61 28.13
N GLY A 651 12.00 -20.58 28.29
CA GLY A 651 12.92 -20.47 27.17
C GLY A 651 13.53 -21.77 26.62
N ASN A 652 14.25 -21.53 25.52
CA ASN A 652 15.49 -22.18 25.09
C ASN A 652 15.46 -23.17 23.91
N ASP A 653 16.51 -23.03 23.09
CA ASP A 653 17.07 -23.90 22.06
C ASP A 653 16.24 -24.39 20.85
N GLY A 654 16.51 -23.73 19.71
CA GLY A 654 17.25 -24.45 18.66
C GLY A 654 16.54 -24.75 17.34
N LYS A 655 17.15 -24.24 16.25
CA LYS A 655 16.86 -24.52 14.82
C LYS A 655 15.57 -23.89 14.26
N MET A 656 15.75 -22.77 13.56
CA MET A 656 14.79 -22.29 12.57
C MET A 656 14.52 -23.37 11.52
N ASN A 657 13.29 -23.89 11.49
CA ASN A 657 12.76 -24.60 10.35
C ASN A 657 11.91 -23.63 9.53
N ALA A 658 12.02 -23.69 8.20
CA ALA A 658 11.13 -22.95 7.29
C ALA A 658 9.66 -23.17 7.69
N VAL A 659 8.86 -22.09 7.68
CA VAL A 659 7.46 -22.07 8.14
C VAL A 659 6.74 -23.30 7.59
N LYS A 660 6.47 -24.26 8.48
CA LYS A 660 5.90 -25.54 8.07
C LYS A 660 4.55 -25.26 7.43
N ARG A 661 4.27 -26.03 6.38
CA ARG A 661 2.94 -26.10 5.81
C ARG A 661 1.96 -26.39 6.99
N GLY A 662 0.89 -25.60 7.16
CA GLY A 662 -0.02 -25.67 8.33
C GLY A 662 -1.21 -26.64 8.20
N GLY A 663 -1.40 -27.46 9.25
CA GLY A 663 -2.12 -28.75 9.35
C GLY A 663 -3.49 -29.04 8.72
N PRO A 664 -3.90 -30.34 8.72
CA PRO A 664 -5.26 -30.75 8.44
C PRO A 664 -6.16 -30.47 9.66
N TYR A 665 -7.44 -30.22 9.41
CA TYR A 665 -8.43 -30.20 10.48
C TYR A 665 -8.62 -31.62 11.05
N ILE A 666 -8.19 -31.84 12.30
CA ILE A 666 -8.43 -33.09 13.01
C ILE A 666 -9.74 -32.98 13.78
N TYR A 667 -10.73 -33.80 13.38
CA TYR A 667 -11.93 -34.01 14.17
C TYR A 667 -11.64 -34.98 15.32
N LYS A 668 -11.97 -34.58 16.56
CA LYS A 668 -12.11 -35.49 17.70
C LYS A 668 -13.60 -35.72 17.94
N GLU A 669 -14.16 -36.74 17.32
CA GLU A 669 -15.35 -37.39 17.86
C GLU A 669 -14.92 -38.22 19.09
N PRO A 670 -15.76 -38.33 20.14
CA PRO A 670 -15.56 -39.37 21.14
C PRO A 670 -15.66 -40.74 20.46
N LEU A 671 -14.67 -41.60 20.66
CA LEU A 671 -14.66 -42.98 20.15
C LEU A 671 -15.78 -43.80 20.81
N ALA A 672 -16.98 -43.74 20.22
CA ALA A 672 -18.17 -44.46 20.67
C ALA A 672 -18.92 -45.09 19.49
N LYS A 673 -18.53 -46.33 19.16
CA LYS A 673 -19.25 -47.30 18.30
C LYS A 673 -19.38 -46.96 16.80
N MET A 674 -18.27 -47.14 16.08
CA MET A 674 -18.34 -47.82 14.77
C MET A 674 -17.18 -48.83 14.62
N GLN A 675 -17.25 -49.91 15.38
CA GLN A 675 -16.59 -51.17 15.04
C GLN A 675 -17.64 -52.12 14.45
N PHE A 676 -17.20 -52.99 13.53
CA PHE A 676 -18.01 -53.92 12.74
C PHE A 676 -18.94 -53.30 11.69
N LEU A 677 -18.38 -52.99 10.52
CA LEU A 677 -18.69 -53.76 9.29
C LEU A 677 -17.67 -53.44 8.17
N HIS A 678 -16.56 -54.18 8.09
CA HIS A 678 -15.79 -54.33 6.84
C HIS A 678 -14.77 -55.48 6.93
N PHE A 679 -15.25 -56.72 6.82
CA PHE A 679 -14.47 -57.87 6.36
C PHE A 679 -15.42 -58.84 5.66
N SER A 680 -15.01 -59.34 4.48
CA SER A 680 -15.90 -59.77 3.38
C SER A 680 -16.70 -58.59 2.80
N ILE A 681 -16.72 -58.31 1.50
CA ILE A 681 -16.70 -59.23 0.35
C ILE A 681 -15.76 -58.71 -0.76
N ILE A 682 -14.71 -59.46 -1.08
CA ILE A 682 -14.09 -59.52 -2.43
C ILE A 682 -13.74 -61.00 -2.67
N LYS A 683 -14.17 -61.55 -3.82
CA LYS A 683 -14.57 -62.94 -4.13
C LYS A 683 -16.09 -63.12 -3.87
N THR A 684 -16.95 -63.33 -4.87
CA THR A 684 -16.75 -64.06 -6.15
C THR A 684 -17.66 -63.48 -7.24
N TYR A 685 -17.17 -63.38 -8.49
CA TYR A 685 -17.98 -63.25 -9.70
C TYR A 685 -17.39 -64.13 -10.82
N ILE A 686 -17.61 -65.43 -10.70
CA ILE A 686 -17.52 -66.44 -11.77
C ILE A 686 -18.63 -67.45 -11.43
N THR A 687 -19.48 -67.79 -12.42
CA THR A 687 -20.65 -68.70 -12.34
C THR A 687 -21.72 -68.31 -11.31
N TYR A 688 -23.02 -68.16 -11.64
CA TYR A 688 -23.78 -68.56 -12.82
C TYR A 688 -24.47 -67.37 -13.50
#